data_AF-A0A0L8IEY3-F1
#
_entry.id   AF-A0A0L8IEY3-F1
#
_cell.length_a   1.000
_cell.length_b   1.000
_cell.length_c   1.000
_cell.angle_alpha   90.00
_cell.angle_beta   90.00
_cell.angle_gamma   90.00
#
_symmetry.space_group_name_H-M   'P 1'
#
loop_
_entity.id
_entity.type
_entity.pdbx_description
1 polymer ?
#
loop_
_entity_poly.entity_id
_entity_poly.type
_entity_poly.pdbx_seq_one_letter_code
_entity_poly.pdbx_strand_id
1 'polypeptide(L)'
;MLSFDLERYEIAVLMSIFGIWLTIGQLCIGFIVDLLHLNSKIVFVLSQAVIGATAICIPHCHTYVLLAFVLSLIGLTAGFTGSLRLLITTEVTGREKCKEGFSMINLITGIVFSVGSPLFGLLYDVTKSLKLVFYISGSCQLLAVACIFIICKFIPNMSFNSVQHEPVLKDVESYQKRPAPLDGGWGWVVCFAAASLAFIVNGLTSSSGIFLIGLTRIFDDPVSKLSLIGALLSGLSMLAAPVASMLLVYFSHRTVIILAGLLGFIGAVLGAFSTSIDMMIATYGLIAGVSLGMSFFTGQIIAGFYFEKKRALAIGISNCGGGMGILVANMLVEYLIEFYGPRGTLLLISGALLNIVVFGSLCRPLQYAYKNVEQKESKDGTNQTSVMEDEESHNTGSTRERRIRNERFIMLKETQNVESLSTADKNGLNGECIVRNRKDERSLAKRCSNIIGVELFKNVNFVLLMLSYGFWVLSITAIIYMPPLCVWSFGMTQKKSAILMSLLGLFTTIGEFLLGVFVDLLHFGTKNMYIFSLLISSVSTMLLPYCYTFQYIAPVVCLYSLALGFTVSLRLVLTTEVVGLEHSTKAYSVLCVTSGIAGLVSPPLFGLFYDITGSFLVVFHGSGACGILALVVISLITLRNKFCIK
;
A
#
# COMPACT_ATOMS: atom_id res chain seq x y z
N MET A 1 -29.29 10.56 24.42
CA MET A 1 -27.98 10.75 25.09
C MET A 1 -28.25 10.77 26.57
N LEU A 2 -27.35 10.28 27.44
CA LEU A 2 -27.54 10.30 28.91
C LEU A 2 -28.06 11.67 29.36
N SER A 3 -28.84 11.72 30.45
CA SER A 3 -29.57 12.87 31.05
C SER A 3 -28.72 14.13 31.27
N PHE A 4 -28.21 14.68 30.19
CA PHE A 4 -27.37 15.82 30.04
C PHE A 4 -27.82 16.46 28.73
N ASP A 5 -28.27 17.70 28.81
CA ASP A 5 -28.38 18.57 27.64
C ASP A 5 -26.98 19.01 27.22
N LEU A 6 -26.13 18.05 26.84
CA LEU A 6 -24.81 18.32 26.28
C LEU A 6 -24.99 18.93 24.89
N GLU A 7 -24.37 20.09 24.66
CA GLU A 7 -24.37 20.69 23.34
C GLU A 7 -23.54 19.86 22.34
N ARG A 8 -23.84 19.95 21.04
CA ARG A 8 -23.13 19.18 20.00
C ARG A 8 -21.61 19.39 20.02
N TYR A 9 -21.17 20.59 20.42
CA TYR A 9 -19.74 20.90 20.52
C TYR A 9 -19.07 20.16 21.70
N GLU A 10 -19.75 20.04 22.84
CA GLU A 10 -19.24 19.34 24.02
C GLU A 10 -19.06 17.83 23.77
N ILE A 11 -19.96 17.26 22.98
CA ILE A 11 -19.87 15.87 22.50
C ILE A 11 -18.65 15.69 21.60
N ALA A 12 -18.42 16.62 20.66
CA ALA A 12 -17.26 16.58 19.78
C ALA A 12 -15.94 16.69 20.59
N VAL A 13 -15.92 17.52 21.65
CA VAL A 13 -14.78 17.64 22.56
C VAL A 13 -14.54 16.33 23.33
N LEU A 14 -15.58 15.68 23.86
CA LEU A 14 -15.45 14.39 24.55
C LEU A 14 -14.94 13.27 23.63
N MET A 15 -15.41 13.23 22.38
CA MET A 15 -14.90 12.28 21.38
C MET A 15 -13.44 12.57 21.00
N SER A 16 -13.05 13.84 20.99
CA SER A 16 -11.65 14.26 20.78
C SER A 16 -10.76 13.85 21.96
N ILE A 17 -11.23 14.01 23.20
CA ILE A 17 -10.53 13.56 24.41
C ILE A 17 -10.30 12.04 24.35
N PHE A 18 -11.33 11.27 24.01
CA PHE A 18 -11.20 9.82 23.80
C PHE A 18 -10.13 9.49 22.73
N GLY A 19 -10.18 10.16 21.57
CA GLY A 19 -9.22 9.96 20.49
C GLY A 19 -7.78 10.30 20.88
N ILE A 20 -7.56 11.40 21.62
CA ILE A 20 -6.23 11.80 22.11
C ILE A 20 -5.69 10.72 23.05
N TRP A 21 -6.45 10.30 24.06
CA TRP A 21 -6.01 9.28 25.01
C TRP A 21 -5.83 7.90 24.36
N LEU A 22 -6.61 7.58 23.33
CA LEU A 22 -6.40 6.38 22.49
C LEU A 22 -5.03 6.39 21.81
N THR A 23 -4.66 7.50 21.18
CA THR A 23 -3.35 7.63 20.52
C THR A 23 -2.19 7.60 21.51
N ILE A 24 -2.32 8.28 22.66
CA ILE A 24 -1.33 8.23 23.74
C ILE A 24 -1.16 6.79 24.24
N GLY A 25 -2.26 6.08 24.45
CA GLY A 25 -2.24 4.68 24.87
C GLY A 25 -1.49 3.78 23.90
N GLN A 26 -1.73 3.96 22.59
CA GLN A 26 -1.06 3.16 21.55
C GLN A 26 0.46 3.37 21.51
N LEU A 27 0.92 4.60 21.77
CA LEU A 27 2.34 4.97 21.73
C LEU A 27 3.09 4.58 23.00
N CYS A 28 2.47 4.77 24.18
CA CYS A 28 3.15 4.58 25.47
C CYS A 28 3.28 3.12 25.89
N ILE A 29 2.34 2.24 25.52
CA ILE A 29 2.28 0.88 26.09
C ILE A 29 3.49 0.00 25.74
N GLY A 30 4.06 0.17 24.55
CA GLY A 30 5.28 -0.54 24.16
C GLY A 30 6.45 -0.19 25.08
N PHE A 31 6.62 1.11 25.36
CA PHE A 31 7.66 1.58 26.28
C PHE A 31 7.39 1.17 27.73
N ILE A 32 6.14 1.18 28.19
CA ILE A 32 5.77 0.80 29.56
C ILE A 32 6.02 -0.69 29.80
N VAL A 33 5.66 -1.56 28.86
CA VAL A 33 5.88 -3.01 28.96
C VAL A 33 7.37 -3.34 28.94
N ASP A 34 8.14 -2.68 28.07
CA ASP A 34 9.59 -2.90 27.95
C ASP A 34 10.35 -2.33 29.17
N LEU A 35 10.02 -1.12 29.62
CA LEU A 35 10.72 -0.44 30.73
C LEU A 35 10.44 -1.10 32.09
N LEU A 36 9.18 -1.48 32.34
CA LEU A 36 8.76 -2.06 33.63
C LEU A 36 8.82 -3.59 33.65
N HIS A 37 9.23 -4.23 32.55
CA HIS A 37 9.32 -5.68 32.39
C HIS A 37 7.99 -6.38 32.77
N LEU A 38 6.88 -5.74 32.43
CA LEU A 38 5.55 -6.22 32.76
C LEU A 38 5.14 -7.34 31.81
N ASN A 39 4.38 -8.32 32.33
CA ASN A 39 3.85 -9.37 31.49
C ASN A 39 2.73 -8.82 30.57
N SER A 40 3.00 -8.78 29.26
CA SER A 40 2.12 -8.24 28.21
C SER A 40 0.69 -8.77 28.29
N LYS A 41 0.54 -10.07 28.61
CA LYS A 41 -0.74 -10.75 28.78
C LYS A 41 -1.52 -10.24 30.01
N ILE A 42 -0.84 -10.00 31.14
CA ILE A 42 -1.48 -9.50 32.37
C ILE A 42 -1.97 -8.06 32.16
N VAL A 43 -1.14 -7.24 31.52
CA VAL A 43 -1.46 -5.85 31.21
C VAL A 43 -2.68 -5.77 30.28
N PHE A 44 -2.76 -6.66 29.28
CA PHE A 44 -3.93 -6.74 28.40
C PHE A 44 -5.20 -7.13 29.15
N VAL A 45 -5.16 -8.15 30.01
CA VAL A 45 -6.33 -8.57 30.80
C VAL A 45 -6.78 -7.48 31.78
N LEU A 46 -5.86 -6.81 32.46
CA LEU A 46 -6.15 -5.68 33.34
C LEU A 46 -6.80 -4.52 32.57
N SER A 47 -6.27 -4.18 31.39
CA SER A 47 -6.84 -3.11 30.56
C SER A 47 -8.26 -3.43 30.08
N GLN A 48 -8.57 -4.70 29.77
CA GLN A 48 -9.94 -5.13 29.44
C GLN A 48 -10.89 -5.05 30.64
N ALA A 49 -10.41 -5.37 31.84
CA ALA A 49 -11.20 -5.23 33.06
C ALA A 49 -11.54 -3.76 33.35
N VAL A 50 -10.58 -2.85 33.14
CA VAL A 50 -10.79 -1.41 33.32
C VAL A 50 -11.82 -0.88 32.31
N ILE A 51 -11.78 -1.31 31.04
CA ILE A 51 -12.80 -0.93 30.03
C ILE A 51 -14.20 -1.40 30.48
N GLY A 52 -14.33 -2.64 30.97
CA GLY A 52 -15.61 -3.17 31.46
C GLY A 52 -16.16 -2.42 32.68
N ALA A 53 -15.31 -2.15 33.67
CA ALA A 53 -15.69 -1.42 34.88
C ALA A 53 -16.09 0.03 34.58
N THR A 54 -15.31 0.72 33.75
CA THR A 54 -15.58 2.11 33.37
C THR A 54 -16.85 2.26 32.54
N ALA A 55 -17.17 1.28 31.67
CA ALA A 55 -18.44 1.25 30.94
C ALA A 55 -19.67 1.20 31.87
N ILE A 56 -19.59 0.49 33.00
CA ILE A 56 -20.64 0.43 34.04
C ILE A 56 -20.73 1.76 34.83
N CYS A 57 -19.64 2.51 34.92
CA CYS A 57 -19.60 3.82 35.57
C CYS A 57 -20.21 4.96 34.72
N ILE A 58 -20.28 4.82 33.38
CA ILE A 58 -20.83 5.86 32.48
C ILE A 58 -22.25 6.31 32.90
N PRO A 59 -23.21 5.41 33.19
CA PRO A 59 -24.55 5.77 33.69
C PRO A 59 -24.59 6.57 35.01
N HIS A 60 -23.53 6.51 35.81
CA HIS A 60 -23.41 7.17 37.12
C HIS A 60 -22.65 8.49 37.06
N CYS A 61 -22.15 8.88 35.88
CA CYS A 61 -21.45 10.14 35.71
C CYS A 61 -22.48 11.28 35.70
N HIS A 62 -22.49 12.11 36.76
CA HIS A 62 -23.41 13.26 36.89
C HIS A 62 -22.77 14.60 36.50
N THR A 63 -21.47 14.63 36.21
CA THR A 63 -20.75 15.85 35.81
C THR A 63 -19.95 15.64 34.52
N TYR A 64 -19.81 16.70 33.73
CA TYR A 64 -19.01 16.70 32.50
C TYR A 64 -17.56 16.27 32.76
N VAL A 65 -16.96 16.76 33.85
CA VAL A 65 -15.59 16.44 34.26
C VAL A 65 -15.43 14.95 34.55
N LEU A 66 -16.40 14.34 35.24
CA LEU A 66 -16.36 12.91 35.54
C LEU A 66 -16.54 12.07 34.27
N LEU A 67 -17.39 12.50 33.33
CA LEU A 67 -17.57 11.84 32.04
C LEU A 67 -16.30 11.94 31.17
N ALA A 68 -15.64 13.11 31.14
CA ALA A 68 -14.38 13.31 30.44
C ALA A 68 -13.25 12.43 31.03
N PHE A 69 -13.20 12.31 32.36
CA PHE A 69 -12.25 11.44 33.05
C PHE A 69 -12.50 9.96 32.69
N VAL A 70 -13.74 9.49 32.75
CA VAL A 70 -14.09 8.11 32.38
C VAL A 70 -13.75 7.81 30.92
N LEU A 71 -14.04 8.73 29.99
CA LEU A 71 -13.67 8.58 28.57
C LEU A 71 -12.16 8.63 28.32
N SER A 72 -11.40 9.40 29.10
CA SER A 72 -9.94 9.38 29.04
C SER A 72 -9.36 8.03 29.43
N LEU A 73 -9.92 7.40 30.48
CA LEU A 73 -9.49 6.10 30.97
C LEU A 73 -9.86 4.99 29.98
N ILE A 74 -11.06 5.04 29.38
CA ILE A 74 -11.46 4.14 28.30
C ILE A 74 -10.57 4.33 27.07
N GLY A 75 -10.28 5.57 26.67
CA GLY A 75 -9.38 5.87 25.54
C GLY A 75 -8.00 5.27 25.75
N LEU A 76 -7.38 5.54 26.91
CA LEU A 76 -6.03 5.04 27.24
C LEU A 76 -5.97 3.50 27.24
N THR A 77 -6.91 2.85 27.91
CA THR A 77 -6.94 1.38 28.01
C THR A 77 -7.37 0.70 26.71
N ALA A 78 -8.23 1.32 25.90
CA ALA A 78 -8.51 0.88 24.53
C ALA A 78 -7.26 0.99 23.64
N GLY A 79 -6.41 2.00 23.87
CA GLY A 79 -5.13 2.15 23.19
C GLY A 79 -4.17 1.02 23.52
N PHE A 80 -4.08 0.65 24.81
CA PHE A 80 -3.26 -0.47 25.28
C PHE A 80 -3.71 -1.79 24.66
N THR A 81 -5.02 -2.06 24.69
CA THR A 81 -5.58 -3.29 24.12
C THR A 81 -5.42 -3.37 22.61
N GLY A 82 -5.48 -2.24 21.89
CA GLY A 82 -5.23 -2.19 20.45
C GLY A 82 -3.79 -2.61 20.08
N SER A 83 -2.80 -2.08 20.78
CA SER A 83 -1.38 -2.36 20.52
C SER A 83 -0.93 -3.74 21.01
N LEU A 84 -1.38 -4.18 22.19
CA LEU A 84 -0.98 -5.46 22.77
C LEU A 84 -1.65 -6.67 22.09
N ARG A 85 -2.74 -6.46 21.36
CA ARG A 85 -3.47 -7.53 20.66
C ARG A 85 -2.56 -8.33 19.73
N LEU A 86 -1.80 -7.64 18.88
CA LEU A 86 -0.89 -8.29 17.93
C LEU A 86 0.25 -9.03 18.65
N LEU A 87 0.78 -8.43 19.72
CA LEU A 87 1.85 -9.02 20.52
C LEU A 87 1.39 -10.34 21.18
N ILE A 88 0.24 -10.33 21.83
CA ILE A 88 -0.31 -11.54 22.48
C ILE A 88 -0.65 -12.60 21.45
N THR A 89 -1.18 -12.21 20.29
CA THR A 89 -1.41 -13.18 19.21
C THR A 89 -0.11 -13.83 18.75
N THR A 90 0.99 -13.07 18.60
CA THR A 90 2.29 -13.65 18.26
C THR A 90 2.81 -14.60 19.34
N GLU A 91 2.60 -14.29 20.61
CA GLU A 91 3.02 -15.11 21.75
C GLU A 91 2.20 -16.41 21.88
N VAL A 92 0.90 -16.36 21.60
CA VAL A 92 -0.02 -17.50 21.75
C VAL A 92 0.00 -18.44 20.55
N THR A 93 0.06 -17.90 19.33
CA THR A 93 -0.04 -18.72 18.10
C THR A 93 1.31 -19.09 17.49
N GLY A 94 2.41 -18.53 18.02
CA GLY A 94 3.74 -18.63 17.43
C GLY A 94 3.90 -17.77 16.19
N ARG A 95 5.15 -17.46 15.80
CA ARG A 95 5.42 -16.52 14.69
C ARG A 95 4.94 -17.01 13.32
N GLU A 96 4.81 -18.33 13.14
CA GLU A 96 4.41 -18.93 11.86
C GLU A 96 2.91 -18.77 11.60
N LYS A 97 2.07 -19.01 12.62
CA LYS A 97 0.60 -18.91 12.53
C LYS A 97 0.05 -17.58 13.04
N CYS A 98 0.91 -16.63 13.41
CA CYS A 98 0.48 -15.32 13.90
C CYS A 98 -0.42 -14.58 12.91
N LYS A 99 -0.14 -14.66 11.61
CA LYS A 99 -0.97 -14.00 10.59
C LYS A 99 -2.38 -14.57 10.59
N GLU A 100 -2.51 -15.89 10.64
CA GLU A 100 -3.78 -16.62 10.69
C GLU A 100 -4.53 -16.31 11.99
N GLY A 101 -3.84 -16.39 13.14
CA GLY A 101 -4.43 -16.09 14.44
C GLY A 101 -4.91 -14.65 14.58
N PHE A 102 -4.14 -13.69 14.07
CA PHE A 102 -4.49 -12.26 14.17
C PHE A 102 -5.63 -11.91 13.22
N SER A 103 -5.65 -12.54 12.05
CA SER A 103 -6.78 -12.48 11.12
C SER A 103 -8.05 -13.03 11.76
N MET A 104 -7.99 -14.22 12.39
CA MET A 104 -9.13 -14.84 13.07
C MET A 104 -9.67 -13.98 14.22
N ILE A 105 -8.79 -13.39 15.03
CA ILE A 105 -9.21 -12.48 16.11
C ILE A 105 -9.93 -11.25 15.56
N ASN A 106 -9.43 -10.67 14.46
CA ASN A 106 -10.05 -9.50 13.83
C ASN A 106 -11.35 -9.87 13.10
N LEU A 107 -11.46 -11.07 12.53
CA LEU A 107 -12.68 -11.59 11.93
C LEU A 107 -13.79 -11.73 12.98
N ILE A 108 -13.49 -12.39 14.10
CA ILE A 108 -14.42 -12.54 15.22
C ILE A 108 -14.81 -11.16 15.78
N THR A 109 -13.82 -10.28 15.95
CA THR A 109 -14.06 -8.90 16.39
C THR A 109 -14.98 -8.15 15.43
N GLY A 110 -14.77 -8.29 14.12
CA GLY A 110 -15.59 -7.66 13.08
C GLY A 110 -17.04 -8.16 13.06
N ILE A 111 -17.25 -9.47 13.25
CA ILE A 111 -18.59 -10.07 13.40
C ILE A 111 -19.27 -9.50 14.64
N VAL A 112 -18.55 -9.41 15.76
CA VAL A 112 -19.06 -8.86 17.03
C VAL A 112 -19.42 -7.37 16.89
N PHE A 113 -18.64 -6.55 16.20
CA PHE A 113 -19.01 -5.14 15.95
C PHE A 113 -20.23 -5.00 15.02
N SER A 114 -20.32 -5.86 14.02
CA SER A 114 -21.40 -5.84 13.02
C SER A 114 -22.73 -6.31 13.60
N VAL A 115 -22.73 -7.32 14.46
CA VAL A 115 -23.93 -7.82 15.16
C VAL A 115 -24.23 -6.99 16.41
N GLY A 116 -23.20 -6.53 17.11
CA GLY A 116 -23.32 -5.79 18.36
C GLY A 116 -24.00 -4.43 18.18
N SER A 117 -23.66 -3.67 17.13
CA SER A 117 -24.23 -2.32 16.94
C SER A 117 -25.75 -2.35 16.70
N PRO A 118 -26.30 -3.22 15.81
CA PRO A 118 -27.73 -3.42 15.68
C PRO A 118 -28.38 -4.04 16.93
N LEU A 119 -27.71 -4.98 17.61
CA LEU A 119 -28.24 -5.60 18.83
C LEU A 119 -28.41 -4.57 19.96
N PHE A 120 -27.43 -3.68 20.14
CA PHE A 120 -27.52 -2.59 21.12
C PHE A 120 -28.56 -1.53 20.72
N GLY A 121 -28.75 -1.29 19.42
CA GLY A 121 -29.85 -0.46 18.89
C GLY A 121 -31.22 -1.07 19.20
N LEU A 122 -31.43 -2.35 18.90
CA LEU A 122 -32.66 -3.08 19.20
C LEU A 122 -32.93 -3.15 20.71
N LEU A 123 -31.88 -3.43 21.49
CA LEU A 123 -31.96 -3.46 22.96
C LEU A 123 -32.38 -2.10 23.51
N TYR A 124 -31.88 -1.00 22.94
CA TYR A 124 -32.34 0.35 23.28
C TYR A 124 -33.80 0.58 22.86
N ASP A 125 -34.19 0.11 21.68
CA ASP A 125 -35.56 0.29 21.19
C ASP A 125 -36.60 -0.45 22.05
N VAL A 126 -36.25 -1.63 22.57
CA VAL A 126 -37.10 -2.43 23.46
C VAL A 126 -37.11 -1.88 24.88
N THR A 127 -35.95 -1.54 25.44
CA THR A 127 -35.84 -1.13 26.85
C THR A 127 -36.03 0.36 27.08
N LYS A 128 -35.93 1.17 26.02
CA LYS A 128 -35.90 2.64 26.03
C LYS A 128 -34.90 3.23 27.05
N SER A 129 -33.89 2.47 27.45
CA SER A 129 -32.93 2.84 28.50
C SER A 129 -31.49 2.68 28.04
N LEU A 130 -30.81 3.80 27.81
CA LEU A 130 -29.38 3.85 27.50
C LEU A 130 -28.52 3.30 28.65
N LYS A 131 -28.97 3.46 29.89
CA LYS A 131 -28.23 2.98 31.08
C LYS A 131 -28.07 1.46 31.05
N LEU A 132 -29.13 0.77 30.64
CA LEU A 132 -29.16 -0.69 30.57
C LEU A 132 -28.23 -1.22 29.47
N VAL A 133 -28.12 -0.52 28.34
CA VAL A 133 -27.16 -0.84 27.26
C VAL A 133 -25.71 -0.80 27.76
N PHE A 134 -25.33 0.23 28.52
CA PHE A 134 -23.99 0.36 29.10
C PHE A 134 -23.71 -0.70 30.19
N TYR A 135 -24.70 -1.02 31.03
CA TYR A 135 -24.55 -2.10 32.03
C TYR A 135 -24.35 -3.46 31.38
N ILE A 136 -25.11 -3.79 30.34
CA ILE A 136 -24.96 -5.05 29.61
C ILE A 136 -23.62 -5.12 28.90
N SER A 137 -23.18 -4.03 28.25
CA SER A 137 -21.88 -3.96 27.58
C SER A 137 -20.71 -4.17 28.55
N GLY A 138 -20.69 -3.46 29.68
CA GLY A 138 -19.61 -3.60 30.66
C GLY A 138 -19.62 -4.94 31.40
N SER A 139 -20.80 -5.49 31.71
CA SER A 139 -20.93 -6.81 32.36
C SER A 139 -20.47 -7.94 31.44
N CYS A 140 -20.78 -7.87 30.14
CA CYS A 140 -20.30 -8.82 29.14
C CYS A 140 -18.77 -8.80 29.03
N GLN A 141 -18.16 -7.60 29.07
CA GLN A 141 -16.71 -7.44 29.02
C GLN A 141 -16.02 -8.04 30.26
N LEU A 142 -16.58 -7.84 31.45
CA LEU A 142 -16.06 -8.42 32.68
C LEU A 142 -16.23 -9.95 32.72
N LEU A 143 -17.34 -10.48 32.18
CA LEU A 143 -17.53 -11.92 32.03
C LEU A 143 -16.48 -12.53 31.10
N ALA A 144 -16.15 -11.85 29.98
CA ALA A 144 -15.10 -12.29 29.07
C ALA A 144 -13.72 -12.35 29.76
N VAL A 145 -13.41 -11.37 30.62
CA VAL A 145 -12.19 -11.37 31.44
C VAL A 145 -12.16 -12.58 32.40
N ALA A 146 -13.28 -12.87 33.07
CA ALA A 146 -13.38 -14.04 33.96
C ALA A 146 -13.20 -15.36 33.18
N CYS A 147 -13.77 -15.48 31.99
CA CYS A 147 -13.59 -16.64 31.11
C CYS A 147 -12.11 -16.83 30.71
N ILE A 148 -11.39 -15.76 30.39
CA ILE A 148 -9.95 -15.83 30.05
C ILE A 148 -9.14 -16.38 31.23
N PHE A 149 -9.41 -15.93 32.46
CA PHE A 149 -8.75 -16.46 33.67
C PHE A 149 -9.07 -17.95 33.92
N ILE A 150 -10.31 -18.36 33.71
CA ILE A 150 -10.72 -19.77 33.87
C ILE A 150 -10.02 -20.65 32.82
N ILE A 151 -10.00 -20.23 31.56
CA ILE A 151 -9.34 -20.98 30.47
C ILE A 151 -7.84 -21.11 30.73
N CYS A 152 -7.18 -20.06 31.23
CA CYS A 152 -5.77 -20.10 31.63
C CYS A 152 -5.48 -21.07 32.78
N LYS A 153 -6.46 -21.37 33.64
CA LYS A 153 -6.32 -22.34 34.74
C LYS A 153 -6.46 -23.80 34.26
N PHE A 154 -7.23 -24.05 33.20
CA PHE A 154 -7.50 -25.40 32.67
C PHE A 154 -6.54 -25.84 31.54
N ILE A 155 -5.82 -24.91 30.89
CA ILE A 155 -4.87 -25.22 29.81
C ILE A 155 -3.43 -24.91 30.25
N PRO A 156 -2.64 -25.91 30.72
CA PRO A 156 -1.32 -25.66 31.33
C PRO A 156 -0.25 -25.16 30.35
N ASN A 157 -0.41 -25.33 29.03
CA ASN A 157 0.51 -24.79 28.01
C ASN A 157 0.33 -23.28 27.73
N MET A 158 -0.64 -22.62 28.38
CA MET A 158 -0.81 -21.16 28.35
C MET A 158 -0.29 -20.51 29.64
N SER A 159 0.64 -21.15 30.35
CA SER A 159 1.26 -20.57 31.54
C SER A 159 1.98 -19.24 31.20
N PHE A 160 1.85 -18.26 32.09
CA PHE A 160 2.50 -16.95 31.99
C PHE A 160 4.02 -16.99 32.19
N ASN A 161 4.60 -18.17 32.41
CA ASN A 161 6.04 -18.34 32.63
C ASN A 161 6.79 -18.72 31.36
N SER A 162 7.91 -18.04 31.19
CA SER A 162 8.86 -18.01 30.08
C SER A 162 9.22 -19.38 29.49
N VAL A 163 9.13 -19.50 28.16
CA VAL A 163 9.72 -20.60 27.40
C VAL A 163 11.20 -20.30 27.15
N GLN A 164 12.06 -21.23 27.56
CA GLN A 164 13.51 -21.23 27.35
C GLN A 164 13.86 -21.36 25.86
N HIS A 165 14.95 -20.69 25.46
CA HIS A 165 15.54 -20.84 24.13
C HIS A 165 16.26 -22.19 24.01
N GLU A 166 15.79 -23.06 23.12
CA GLU A 166 16.52 -24.25 22.67
C GLU A 166 17.27 -23.94 21.35
N PRO A 167 18.54 -24.33 21.18
CA PRO A 167 19.34 -23.95 20.03
C PRO A 167 19.13 -24.94 18.88
N VAL A 168 18.47 -24.50 17.80
CA VAL A 168 18.39 -25.27 16.56
C VAL A 168 19.67 -25.04 15.75
N LEU A 169 20.47 -26.10 15.60
CA LEU A 169 21.60 -26.18 14.67
C LEU A 169 21.16 -25.78 13.26
N LYS A 170 21.90 -24.85 12.66
CA LYS A 170 21.83 -24.52 11.24
C LYS A 170 22.95 -25.23 10.52
N ASP A 171 22.61 -25.97 9.47
CA ASP A 171 23.56 -26.35 8.44
C ASP A 171 23.00 -26.06 7.04
N VAL A 172 23.92 -25.52 6.23
CA VAL A 172 23.97 -25.36 4.76
C VAL A 172 23.22 -24.19 4.09
N GLU A 173 24.00 -23.12 3.90
CA GLU A 173 24.25 -22.37 2.66
C GLU A 173 23.09 -22.03 1.69
N SER A 174 22.65 -20.76 1.75
CA SER A 174 22.47 -19.87 0.58
C SER A 174 21.77 -18.57 0.99
N TYR A 175 22.30 -17.84 1.97
CA TYR A 175 21.76 -16.51 2.31
C TYR A 175 22.46 -15.41 1.53
N GLN A 176 21.76 -14.94 0.50
CA GLN A 176 21.91 -13.61 -0.08
C GLN A 176 22.00 -12.58 1.06
N LYS A 177 23.12 -11.83 1.11
CA LYS A 177 23.32 -10.66 1.98
C LYS A 177 22.18 -9.65 1.77
N ARG A 178 21.15 -9.68 2.62
CA ARG A 178 20.14 -8.62 2.73
C ARG A 178 20.38 -7.84 4.03
N PRO A 179 20.29 -6.51 4.02
CA PRO A 179 20.34 -5.71 5.24
C PRO A 179 19.18 -6.14 6.14
N ALA A 180 19.41 -6.22 7.45
CA ALA A 180 18.42 -6.68 8.42
C ALA A 180 17.10 -5.89 8.23
N PRO A 181 15.99 -6.56 7.83
CA PRO A 181 14.72 -5.89 7.69
C PRO A 181 14.16 -5.63 9.08
N LEU A 182 14.05 -4.36 9.42
CA LEU A 182 13.37 -3.93 10.64
C LEU A 182 11.87 -4.10 10.39
N ASP A 183 11.28 -5.23 10.79
CA ASP A 183 9.83 -5.49 10.80
C ASP A 183 9.06 -4.56 11.81
N GLY A 184 9.47 -3.29 11.91
CA GLY A 184 9.03 -2.26 12.84
C GLY A 184 9.85 -0.96 12.74
N GLY A 185 9.55 0.03 13.59
CA GLY A 185 10.26 1.32 13.63
C GLY A 185 9.99 2.19 12.40
N TRP A 186 11.05 2.71 11.77
CA TRP A 186 10.97 3.65 10.63
C TRP A 186 10.27 3.04 9.38
N GLY A 187 10.18 1.71 9.28
CA GLY A 187 9.42 1.05 8.22
C GLY A 187 7.96 1.46 8.18
N TRP A 188 7.32 1.75 9.32
CA TRP A 188 5.94 2.24 9.36
C TRP A 188 5.80 3.68 8.86
N VAL A 189 6.81 4.52 9.10
CA VAL A 189 6.87 5.88 8.54
C VAL A 189 6.99 5.83 7.03
N VAL A 190 7.84 4.93 6.51
CA VAL A 190 7.97 4.70 5.07
C VAL A 190 6.70 4.11 4.47
N CYS A 191 6.01 3.22 5.18
CA CYS A 191 4.71 2.69 4.78
C CYS A 191 3.64 3.79 4.70
N PHE A 192 3.59 4.69 5.69
CA PHE A 192 2.70 5.85 5.65
C PHE A 192 3.02 6.80 4.50
N ALA A 193 4.31 7.06 4.23
CA ALA A 193 4.75 7.84 3.08
C ALA A 193 4.31 7.17 1.76
N ALA A 194 4.50 5.86 1.62
CA ALA A 194 4.06 5.10 0.44
C ALA A 194 2.52 5.12 0.26
N ALA A 195 1.76 4.99 1.34
CA ALA A 195 0.30 5.12 1.33
C ALA A 195 -0.14 6.53 0.90
N SER A 196 0.54 7.57 1.39
CA SER A 196 0.26 8.96 1.02
C SER A 196 0.61 9.27 -0.44
N LEU A 197 1.70 8.69 -0.96
CA LEU A 197 2.03 8.76 -2.39
C LEU A 197 0.96 8.07 -3.24
N ALA A 198 0.49 6.89 -2.84
CA ALA A 198 -0.60 6.19 -3.51
C ALA A 198 -1.92 6.97 -3.47
N PHE A 199 -2.21 7.64 -2.34
CA PHE A 199 -3.36 8.53 -2.17
C PHE A 199 -3.35 9.66 -3.20
N ILE A 200 -2.23 10.37 -3.33
CA ILE A 200 -2.09 11.48 -4.28
C ILE A 200 -2.23 10.95 -5.71
N VAL A 201 -1.48 9.91 -6.07
CA VAL A 201 -1.44 9.40 -7.44
C VAL A 201 -2.81 8.88 -7.90
N ASN A 202 -3.44 7.99 -7.13
CA ASN A 202 -4.73 7.42 -7.51
C ASN A 202 -5.88 8.43 -7.37
N GLY A 203 -5.78 9.35 -6.42
CA GLY A 203 -6.73 10.46 -6.29
C GLY A 203 -6.74 11.37 -7.52
N LEU A 204 -5.56 11.79 -7.98
CA LEU A 204 -5.42 12.66 -9.16
C LEU A 204 -5.79 11.97 -10.47
N THR A 205 -5.37 10.71 -10.68
CA THR A 205 -5.72 9.98 -11.90
C THR A 205 -7.23 9.72 -11.99
N SER A 206 -7.89 9.36 -10.87
CA SER A 206 -9.35 9.15 -10.85
C SER A 206 -10.15 10.44 -11.05
N SER A 207 -9.63 11.58 -10.60
CA SER A 207 -10.28 12.89 -10.72
C SER A 207 -10.23 13.47 -12.14
N SER A 208 -9.54 12.82 -13.07
CA SER A 208 -9.43 13.27 -14.48
C SER A 208 -10.79 13.44 -15.18
N GLY A 209 -11.80 12.63 -14.82
CA GLY A 209 -13.15 12.74 -15.38
C GLY A 209 -13.91 14.00 -14.93
N ILE A 210 -13.73 14.40 -13.68
CA ILE A 210 -14.28 15.66 -13.15
C ILE A 210 -13.53 16.84 -13.76
N PHE A 211 -12.21 16.72 -13.83
CA PHE A 211 -11.35 17.73 -14.41
C PHE A 211 -11.66 17.96 -15.91
N LEU A 212 -12.00 16.91 -16.66
CA LEU A 212 -12.44 16.98 -18.05
C LEU A 212 -13.65 17.93 -18.25
N ILE A 213 -14.66 17.84 -17.38
CA ILE A 213 -15.82 18.76 -17.41
C ILE A 213 -15.38 20.20 -17.11
N GLY A 214 -14.39 20.38 -16.22
CA GLY A 214 -13.78 21.67 -15.97
C GLY A 214 -13.09 22.23 -17.22
N LEU A 215 -12.34 21.40 -17.94
CA LEU A 215 -11.59 21.81 -19.13
C LEU A 215 -12.48 22.25 -20.29
N THR A 216 -13.62 21.60 -20.51
CA THR A 216 -14.61 22.02 -21.52
C THR A 216 -15.23 23.39 -21.25
N ARG A 217 -15.06 23.96 -20.04
CA ARG A 217 -15.49 25.34 -19.75
C ARG A 217 -14.49 26.39 -20.23
N ILE A 218 -13.24 25.99 -20.46
CA ILE A 218 -12.14 26.90 -20.82
C ILE A 218 -11.78 26.75 -22.30
N PHE A 219 -11.81 25.53 -22.81
CA PHE A 219 -11.41 25.18 -24.17
C PHE A 219 -12.59 24.58 -24.93
N ASP A 220 -12.76 25.00 -26.19
CA ASP A 220 -13.81 24.52 -27.12
C ASP A 220 -13.30 23.38 -28.02
N ASP A 221 -12.26 22.67 -27.58
CA ASP A 221 -11.64 21.53 -28.28
C ASP A 221 -12.50 20.25 -28.13
N PRO A 222 -12.36 19.27 -29.04
CA PRO A 222 -13.08 18.00 -28.96
C PRO A 222 -12.74 17.18 -27.71
N VAL A 223 -13.68 16.37 -27.23
CA VAL A 223 -13.56 15.61 -25.96
C VAL A 223 -12.42 14.59 -26.03
N SER A 224 -12.14 14.01 -27.21
CA SER A 224 -10.97 13.16 -27.48
C SER A 224 -9.64 13.84 -27.17
N LYS A 225 -9.51 15.14 -27.49
CA LYS A 225 -8.29 15.91 -27.25
C LYS A 225 -8.14 16.30 -25.78
N LEU A 226 -9.25 16.66 -25.13
CA LEU A 226 -9.29 16.98 -23.70
C LEU A 226 -9.02 15.77 -22.81
N SER A 227 -9.58 14.59 -23.17
CA SER A 227 -9.40 13.36 -22.40
C SER A 227 -7.98 12.79 -22.50
N LEU A 228 -7.19 13.21 -23.50
CA LEU A 228 -5.77 12.86 -23.62
C LEU A 228 -4.96 13.26 -22.39
N ILE A 229 -5.34 14.33 -21.69
CA ILE A 229 -4.67 14.74 -20.44
C ILE A 229 -4.85 13.67 -19.36
N GLY A 230 -6.08 13.17 -19.18
CA GLY A 230 -6.37 12.07 -18.26
C GLY A 230 -5.70 10.75 -18.68
N ALA A 231 -5.62 10.51 -19.99
CA ALA A 231 -4.93 9.36 -20.57
C ALA A 231 -3.43 9.39 -20.31
N LEU A 232 -2.79 10.56 -20.45
CA LEU A 232 -1.38 10.73 -20.15
C LEU A 232 -1.11 10.55 -18.66
N LEU A 233 -1.93 11.13 -17.79
CA LEU A 233 -1.79 10.97 -16.34
C LEU A 233 -1.89 9.50 -15.92
N SER A 234 -2.91 8.78 -16.40
CA SER A 234 -3.12 7.37 -16.04
C SER A 234 -2.17 6.41 -16.76
N GLY A 235 -2.03 6.51 -18.08
CA GLY A 235 -1.19 5.62 -18.88
C GLY A 235 0.31 5.79 -18.62
N LEU A 236 0.81 7.03 -18.53
CA LEU A 236 2.23 7.25 -18.19
C LEU A 236 2.53 6.85 -16.75
N SER A 237 1.55 6.95 -15.84
CA SER A 237 1.75 6.50 -14.47
C SER A 237 2.10 5.02 -14.40
N MET A 238 1.56 4.19 -15.30
CA MET A 238 1.82 2.76 -15.41
C MET A 238 3.06 2.45 -16.27
N LEU A 239 3.29 3.20 -17.35
CA LEU A 239 4.49 3.04 -18.19
C LEU A 239 5.79 3.42 -17.49
N ALA A 240 5.73 4.26 -16.46
CA ALA A 240 6.91 4.67 -15.71
C ALA A 240 7.54 3.53 -14.89
N ALA A 241 6.90 2.35 -14.74
CA ALA A 241 7.40 1.26 -13.90
C ALA A 241 8.81 0.76 -14.28
N PRO A 242 9.10 0.40 -15.55
CA PRO A 242 10.43 -0.08 -15.94
C PRO A 242 11.48 1.03 -15.87
N VAL A 243 11.08 2.26 -16.20
CA VAL A 243 11.95 3.44 -16.16
C VAL A 243 12.36 3.73 -14.71
N ALA A 244 11.39 3.77 -13.78
CA ALA A 244 11.64 3.92 -12.36
C ALA A 244 12.56 2.80 -11.83
N SER A 245 12.30 1.55 -12.19
CA SER A 245 13.14 0.41 -11.80
C SER A 245 14.60 0.56 -12.25
N MET A 246 14.85 1.03 -13.48
CA MET A 246 16.20 1.31 -13.98
C MET A 246 16.86 2.49 -13.27
N LEU A 247 16.12 3.58 -13.02
CA LEU A 247 16.65 4.73 -12.29
C LEU A 247 17.10 4.35 -10.88
N LEU A 248 16.39 3.42 -10.23
CA LEU A 248 16.72 2.94 -8.89
C LEU A 248 18.02 2.10 -8.82
N VAL A 249 18.58 1.70 -9.95
CA VAL A 249 19.92 1.08 -10.02
C VAL A 249 21.02 2.13 -9.82
N TYR A 250 20.80 3.36 -10.29
CA TYR A 250 21.79 4.44 -10.24
C TYR A 250 21.52 5.45 -9.12
N PHE A 251 20.24 5.66 -8.78
CA PHE A 251 19.79 6.64 -7.81
C PHE A 251 19.08 5.97 -6.63
N SER A 252 19.19 6.58 -5.45
CA SER A 252 18.44 6.12 -4.26
C SER A 252 16.94 6.38 -4.41
N HIS A 253 16.10 5.52 -3.83
CA HIS A 253 14.63 5.68 -3.79
C HIS A 253 14.20 7.10 -3.36
N ARG A 254 14.86 7.65 -2.33
CA ARG A 254 14.66 9.02 -1.85
C ARG A 254 14.77 10.07 -2.95
N THR A 255 15.88 10.03 -3.69
CA THR A 255 16.20 11.02 -4.72
C THR A 255 15.20 10.95 -5.87
N VAL A 256 14.82 9.74 -6.27
CA VAL A 256 13.84 9.53 -7.36
C VAL A 256 12.47 10.11 -6.99
N ILE A 257 11.99 9.88 -5.76
CA ILE A 257 10.69 10.44 -5.32
C ILE A 257 10.74 11.97 -5.25
N ILE A 258 11.84 12.55 -4.73
CA ILE A 258 12.00 14.01 -4.65
C ILE A 258 12.02 14.64 -6.05
N LEU A 259 12.80 14.08 -6.98
CA LEU A 259 12.84 14.55 -8.36
C LEU A 259 11.47 14.43 -9.05
N ALA A 260 10.77 13.33 -8.81
CA ALA A 260 9.41 13.14 -9.33
C ALA A 260 8.44 14.20 -8.77
N GLY A 261 8.47 14.49 -7.47
CA GLY A 261 7.64 15.54 -6.86
C GLY A 261 7.89 16.94 -7.44
N LEU A 262 9.17 17.31 -7.61
CA LEU A 262 9.55 18.59 -8.24
C LEU A 262 9.09 18.66 -9.71
N LEU A 263 9.25 17.57 -10.45
CA LEU A 263 8.79 17.47 -11.83
C LEU A 263 7.27 17.64 -11.93
N GLY A 264 6.52 17.01 -11.03
CA GLY A 264 5.06 17.12 -10.96
C GLY A 264 4.60 18.53 -10.59
N PHE A 265 5.26 19.18 -9.63
CA PHE A 265 5.01 20.57 -9.27
C PHE A 265 5.19 21.50 -10.47
N ILE A 266 6.33 21.41 -11.16
CA ILE A 266 6.61 22.22 -12.36
C ILE A 266 5.57 21.96 -13.45
N GLY A 267 5.25 20.69 -13.73
CA GLY A 267 4.26 20.31 -14.73
C GLY A 267 2.86 20.87 -14.45
N ALA A 268 2.42 20.84 -13.20
CA ALA A 268 1.12 21.38 -12.80
C ALA A 268 1.07 22.92 -12.77
N VAL A 269 2.14 23.60 -12.31
CA VAL A 269 2.23 25.07 -12.34
C VAL A 269 2.23 25.57 -13.79
N LEU A 270 3.05 24.98 -14.67
CA LEU A 270 3.07 25.34 -16.09
C LEU A 270 1.72 25.04 -16.76
N GLY A 271 1.05 23.96 -16.36
CA GLY A 271 -0.31 23.65 -16.79
C GLY A 271 -1.34 24.70 -16.38
N ALA A 272 -1.24 25.27 -15.17
CA ALA A 272 -2.15 26.31 -14.69
C ALA A 272 -2.07 27.61 -15.53
N PHE A 273 -0.88 27.91 -16.07
CA PHE A 273 -0.64 29.08 -16.93
C PHE A 273 -0.80 28.77 -18.43
N SER A 274 -1.21 27.56 -18.80
CA SER A 274 -1.36 27.19 -20.20
C SER A 274 -2.49 27.96 -20.88
N THR A 275 -2.18 28.55 -22.05
CA THR A 275 -3.14 29.30 -22.87
C THR A 275 -3.77 28.45 -23.97
N SER A 276 -3.18 27.29 -24.29
CA SER A 276 -3.68 26.32 -25.27
C SER A 276 -3.74 24.92 -24.67
N ILE A 277 -4.63 24.08 -25.21
CA ILE A 277 -4.77 22.68 -24.80
C ILE A 277 -3.49 21.88 -25.07
N ASP A 278 -2.80 22.15 -26.18
CA ASP A 278 -1.58 21.44 -26.56
C ASP A 278 -0.44 21.72 -25.58
N MET A 279 -0.35 22.96 -25.08
CA MET A 279 0.56 23.31 -24.00
C MET A 279 0.18 22.60 -22.70
N MET A 280 -1.10 22.44 -22.39
CA MET A 280 -1.57 21.73 -21.19
C MET A 280 -1.32 20.21 -21.26
N ILE A 281 -1.47 19.62 -22.45
CA ILE A 281 -1.14 18.21 -22.74
C ILE A 281 0.36 17.99 -22.50
N ALA A 282 1.22 18.87 -23.04
CA ALA A 282 2.66 18.76 -22.88
C ALA A 282 3.14 19.01 -21.45
N THR A 283 2.51 19.94 -20.72
CA THR A 283 2.90 20.29 -19.35
C THR A 283 2.23 19.37 -18.33
N TYR A 284 0.94 19.53 -18.08
CA TYR A 284 0.24 18.76 -17.05
C TYR A 284 0.07 17.29 -17.43
N GLY A 285 -0.28 16.97 -18.69
CA GLY A 285 -0.45 15.58 -19.12
C GLY A 285 0.85 14.77 -19.05
N LEU A 286 1.85 15.16 -19.85
CA LEU A 286 3.10 14.42 -20.01
C LEU A 286 4.03 14.54 -18.79
N ILE A 287 4.34 15.76 -18.33
CA ILE A 287 5.31 15.97 -17.25
C ILE A 287 4.75 15.46 -15.92
N ALA A 288 3.49 15.79 -15.58
CA ALA A 288 2.90 15.30 -14.33
C ALA A 288 2.58 13.80 -14.40
N GLY A 289 2.21 13.25 -15.57
CA GLY A 289 2.00 11.81 -15.73
C GLY A 289 3.25 10.97 -15.43
N VAL A 290 4.42 11.39 -15.95
CA VAL A 290 5.70 10.73 -15.64
C VAL A 290 6.06 10.87 -14.15
N SER A 291 5.84 12.05 -13.57
CA SER A 291 6.04 12.29 -12.13
C SER A 291 5.19 11.37 -11.25
N LEU A 292 3.89 11.27 -11.52
CA LEU A 292 2.97 10.43 -10.76
C LEU A 292 3.37 8.96 -10.82
N GLY A 293 3.76 8.46 -11.99
CA GLY A 293 4.22 7.09 -12.16
C GLY A 293 5.50 6.75 -11.42
N MET A 294 6.52 7.61 -11.54
CA MET A 294 7.79 7.40 -10.81
C MET A 294 7.58 7.41 -9.29
N SER A 295 6.73 8.31 -8.80
CA SER A 295 6.40 8.43 -7.37
C SER A 295 5.67 7.19 -6.85
N PHE A 296 4.66 6.71 -7.58
CA PHE A 296 3.88 5.53 -7.21
C PHE A 296 4.74 4.28 -7.11
N PHE A 297 5.48 3.94 -8.17
CA PHE A 297 6.26 2.70 -8.20
C PHE A 297 7.43 2.74 -7.21
N THR A 298 8.12 3.87 -7.10
CA THR A 298 9.24 3.99 -6.15
C THR A 298 8.76 3.87 -4.70
N GLY A 299 7.59 4.44 -4.38
CA GLY A 299 6.93 4.33 -3.09
C GLY A 299 6.52 2.90 -2.73
N GLN A 300 5.93 2.17 -3.70
CA GLN A 300 5.52 0.78 -3.49
C GLN A 300 6.72 -0.17 -3.31
N ILE A 301 7.78 0.03 -4.11
CA ILE A 301 9.00 -0.78 -4.02
C ILE A 301 9.68 -0.58 -2.67
N ILE A 302 9.83 0.66 -2.20
CA ILE A 302 10.50 0.93 -0.92
C ILE A 302 9.71 0.36 0.27
N ALA A 303 8.38 0.47 0.28
CA ALA A 303 7.54 -0.15 1.32
C ALA A 303 7.73 -1.68 1.35
N GLY A 304 7.87 -2.31 0.18
CA GLY A 304 8.12 -3.74 0.08
C GLY A 304 9.51 -4.19 0.58
N PHE A 305 10.52 -3.30 0.60
CA PHE A 305 11.87 -3.62 1.08
C PHE A 305 12.06 -3.44 2.58
N TYR A 306 11.26 -2.59 3.22
CA TYR A 306 11.37 -2.33 4.66
C TYR A 306 10.80 -3.47 5.52
N PHE A 307 9.96 -4.35 4.95
CA PHE A 307 9.32 -5.44 5.68
C PHE A 307 9.60 -6.79 5.00
N GLU A 308 10.01 -7.79 5.79
CA GLU A 308 10.11 -9.18 5.30
C GLU A 308 8.94 -10.02 5.83
N LYS A 309 8.71 -10.05 7.15
CA LYS A 309 7.61 -10.86 7.72
C LYS A 309 6.26 -10.21 7.50
N LYS A 310 6.18 -8.88 7.58
CA LYS A 310 4.93 -8.09 7.44
C LYS A 310 4.77 -7.47 6.04
N ARG A 311 5.49 -7.96 5.03
CA ARG A 311 5.51 -7.38 3.67
C ARG A 311 4.13 -7.25 3.03
N ALA A 312 3.33 -8.31 3.06
CA ALA A 312 1.98 -8.30 2.48
C ALA A 312 1.07 -7.26 3.16
N LEU A 313 1.17 -7.11 4.49
CA LEU A 313 0.44 -6.11 5.25
C LEU A 313 0.87 -4.69 4.88
N ALA A 314 2.17 -4.43 4.76
CA ALA A 314 2.70 -3.12 4.38
C ALA A 314 2.32 -2.71 2.95
N ILE A 315 2.37 -3.65 2.00
CA ILE A 315 1.90 -3.42 0.63
C ILE A 315 0.38 -3.19 0.62
N GLY A 316 -0.38 -3.96 1.39
CA GLY A 316 -1.83 -3.77 1.55
C GLY A 316 -2.18 -2.37 2.06
N ILE A 317 -1.57 -1.94 3.16
CA ILE A 317 -1.77 -0.58 3.73
C ILE A 317 -1.38 0.51 2.73
N SER A 318 -0.27 0.32 2.01
CA SER A 318 0.17 1.27 0.98
C SER A 318 -0.84 1.37 -0.17
N ASN A 319 -1.47 0.26 -0.56
CA ASN A 319 -2.53 0.24 -1.58
C ASN A 319 -3.85 0.84 -1.09
N CYS A 320 -4.23 0.64 0.18
CA CYS A 320 -5.43 1.25 0.77
C CYS A 320 -5.39 2.78 0.69
N GLY A 321 -4.19 3.38 0.78
CA GLY A 321 -4.01 4.82 0.53
C GLY A 321 -4.55 5.25 -0.83
N GLY A 322 -4.39 4.42 -1.86
CA GLY A 322 -4.93 4.64 -3.19
C GLY A 322 -6.45 4.71 -3.25
N GLY A 323 -7.15 3.74 -2.64
CA GLY A 323 -8.62 3.73 -2.58
C GLY A 323 -9.19 4.91 -1.79
N MET A 324 -8.53 5.29 -0.68
CA MET A 324 -8.86 6.50 0.07
C MET A 324 -8.60 7.78 -0.74
N GLY A 325 -7.58 7.77 -1.60
CA GLY A 325 -7.31 8.85 -2.55
C GLY A 325 -8.46 9.09 -3.50
N ILE A 326 -9.03 8.02 -4.07
CA ILE A 326 -10.20 8.11 -4.95
C ILE A 326 -11.42 8.63 -4.18
N LEU A 327 -11.63 8.18 -2.95
CA LEU A 327 -12.74 8.64 -2.09
C LEU A 327 -12.71 10.16 -1.88
N VAL A 328 -11.55 10.71 -1.50
CA VAL A 328 -11.43 12.11 -1.06
C VAL A 328 -11.15 13.07 -2.22
N ALA A 329 -10.28 12.68 -3.16
CA ALA A 329 -9.81 13.58 -4.20
C ALA A 329 -10.94 14.03 -5.14
N ASN A 330 -11.88 13.14 -5.47
CA ASN A 330 -12.98 13.49 -6.38
C ASN A 330 -13.90 14.58 -5.82
N MET A 331 -14.24 14.53 -4.52
CA MET A 331 -15.01 15.61 -3.88
C MET A 331 -14.19 16.89 -3.74
N LEU A 332 -12.91 16.76 -3.39
CA LEU A 332 -12.03 17.90 -3.21
C LEU A 332 -11.80 18.66 -4.53
N VAL A 333 -11.47 17.95 -5.61
CA VAL A 333 -11.23 18.54 -6.94
C VAL A 333 -12.49 19.22 -7.47
N GLU A 334 -13.65 18.60 -7.29
CA GLU A 334 -14.93 19.21 -7.65
C GLU A 334 -15.17 20.54 -6.89
N TYR A 335 -14.98 20.52 -5.56
CA TYR A 335 -15.10 21.72 -4.74
C TYR A 335 -14.11 22.81 -5.18
N LEU A 336 -12.86 22.45 -5.47
CA LEU A 336 -11.86 23.41 -5.93
C LEU A 336 -12.21 24.01 -7.30
N ILE A 337 -12.74 23.21 -8.23
CA ILE A 337 -13.17 23.69 -9.55
C ILE A 337 -14.34 24.66 -9.42
N GLU A 338 -15.28 24.43 -8.50
CA GLU A 338 -16.43 25.31 -8.27
C GLU A 338 -16.00 26.69 -7.76
N PHE A 339 -15.04 26.75 -6.82
CA PHE A 339 -14.61 28.01 -6.19
C PHE A 339 -13.49 28.75 -6.92
N TYR A 340 -12.49 28.03 -7.44
CA TYR A 340 -11.27 28.62 -7.99
C TYR A 340 -11.13 28.44 -9.51
N GLY A 341 -12.05 27.71 -10.13
CA GLY A 341 -11.98 27.33 -11.54
C GLY A 341 -10.86 26.32 -11.85
N PRO A 342 -10.84 25.73 -13.06
CA PRO A 342 -9.91 24.65 -13.40
C PRO A 342 -8.42 25.05 -13.32
N ARG A 343 -8.06 26.28 -13.70
CA ARG A 343 -6.67 26.78 -13.60
C ARG A 343 -6.24 27.01 -12.15
N GLY A 344 -7.11 27.54 -11.31
CA GLY A 344 -6.87 27.69 -9.87
C GLY A 344 -6.72 26.33 -9.18
N THR A 345 -7.55 25.35 -9.56
CA THR A 345 -7.44 23.98 -9.07
C THR A 345 -6.12 23.32 -9.43
N LEU A 346 -5.59 23.52 -10.66
CA LEU A 346 -4.26 23.02 -11.04
C LEU A 346 -3.14 23.60 -10.16
N LEU A 347 -3.24 24.88 -9.79
CA LEU A 347 -2.26 25.52 -8.93
C LEU A 347 -2.31 24.96 -7.50
N LEU A 348 -3.49 24.66 -6.97
CA LEU A 348 -3.64 23.98 -5.68
C LEU A 348 -3.17 22.52 -5.72
N ILE A 349 -3.46 21.81 -6.82
CA ILE A 349 -2.92 20.47 -7.10
C ILE A 349 -1.39 20.48 -7.12
N SER A 350 -0.77 21.52 -7.67
CA SER A 350 0.69 21.64 -7.67
C SER A 350 1.26 21.64 -6.24
N GLY A 351 0.60 22.31 -5.29
CA GLY A 351 0.95 22.26 -3.87
C GLY A 351 0.83 20.86 -3.28
N ALA A 352 -0.21 20.10 -3.65
CA ALA A 352 -0.34 18.70 -3.26
C ALA A 352 0.78 17.82 -3.86
N LEU A 353 1.17 18.05 -5.12
CA LEU A 353 2.30 17.36 -5.75
C LEU A 353 3.64 17.74 -5.11
N LEU A 354 3.81 18.96 -4.61
CA LEU A 354 5.01 19.36 -3.90
C LEU A 354 5.18 18.59 -2.57
N ASN A 355 4.08 18.17 -1.93
CA ASN A 355 4.14 17.31 -0.74
C ASN A 355 4.76 15.92 -1.02
N ILE A 356 4.81 15.47 -2.28
CA ILE A 356 5.57 14.27 -2.67
C ILE A 356 7.04 14.39 -2.27
N VAL A 357 7.62 15.60 -2.31
CA VAL A 357 9.00 15.85 -1.86
C VAL A 357 9.16 15.57 -0.37
N VAL A 358 8.17 15.98 0.44
CA VAL A 358 8.15 15.73 1.89
C VAL A 358 8.08 14.22 2.16
N PHE A 359 7.17 13.51 1.50
CA PHE A 359 7.07 12.05 1.63
C PHE A 359 8.33 11.33 1.13
N GLY A 360 8.95 11.80 0.05
CA GLY A 360 10.23 11.32 -0.45
C GLY A 360 11.36 11.51 0.56
N SER A 361 11.36 12.61 1.32
CA SER A 361 12.36 12.86 2.35
C SER A 361 12.29 11.87 3.53
N LEU A 362 11.10 11.33 3.82
CA LEU A 362 10.87 10.31 4.85
C LEU A 362 11.41 8.92 4.43
N CYS A 363 11.49 8.66 3.13
CA CYS A 363 12.01 7.42 2.55
C CYS A 363 13.53 7.32 2.69
N ARG A 364 14.05 6.86 3.84
CA ARG A 364 15.50 6.69 4.06
C ARG A 364 16.06 5.54 3.21
N PRO A 365 17.24 5.69 2.57
CA PRO A 365 17.90 4.56 1.93
C PRO A 365 18.41 3.58 3.00
N LEU A 366 18.14 2.28 2.82
CA LEU A 366 18.67 1.24 3.70
C LEU A 366 20.18 1.10 3.46
N GLN A 367 21.00 1.32 4.49
CA GLN A 367 22.44 1.09 4.41
C GLN A 367 22.72 -0.42 4.43
N TYR A 368 23.43 -0.93 3.42
CA TYR A 368 23.98 -2.29 3.45
C TYR A 368 25.17 -2.32 4.43
N ALA A 369 24.93 -2.66 5.69
CA ALA A 369 26.00 -2.85 6.66
C ALA A 369 26.77 -4.15 6.34
N TYR A 370 27.98 -4.02 5.80
CA TYR A 370 28.95 -5.11 5.76
C TYR A 370 29.47 -5.33 7.18
N LYS A 371 29.01 -6.39 7.85
CA LYS A 371 29.67 -6.88 9.05
C LYS A 371 30.83 -7.76 8.59
N ASN A 372 32.06 -7.23 8.64
CA ASN A 372 33.25 -8.06 8.49
C ASN A 372 33.24 -9.08 9.62
N VAL A 373 33.07 -10.35 9.28
CA VAL A 373 33.39 -11.44 10.20
C VAL A 373 34.91 -11.48 10.23
N GLU A 374 35.51 -10.91 11.27
CA GLU A 374 36.89 -11.25 11.61
C GLU A 374 36.93 -12.77 11.82
N GLN A 375 37.65 -13.46 10.93
CA GLN A 375 38.00 -14.86 11.12
C GLN A 375 38.79 -14.96 12.43
N LYS A 376 38.16 -15.51 13.47
CA LYS A 376 38.93 -16.15 14.54
C LYS A 376 39.51 -17.43 13.96
N GLU A 377 40.74 -17.35 13.46
CA GLU A 377 41.57 -18.53 13.31
C GLU A 377 41.78 -19.14 14.70
N SER A 378 41.16 -20.29 14.94
CA SER A 378 41.60 -21.22 15.96
C SER A 378 42.95 -21.78 15.53
N LYS A 379 44.04 -21.32 16.14
CA LYS A 379 45.31 -22.05 16.14
C LYS A 379 45.42 -22.84 17.43
N ASP A 380 45.34 -24.16 17.28
CA ASP A 380 45.74 -25.13 18.29
C ASP A 380 47.28 -25.32 18.23
N GLY A 381 47.86 -25.76 19.35
CA GLY A 381 49.21 -25.45 19.85
C GLY A 381 50.45 -25.79 19.00
N THR A 382 51.57 -25.09 19.27
CA THR A 382 52.72 -25.59 20.08
C THR A 382 53.98 -24.71 19.89
N ASN A 383 54.61 -24.30 21.02
CA ASN A 383 55.97 -23.73 21.23
C ASN A 383 56.30 -22.35 20.57
N GLN A 384 56.93 -21.36 21.21
CA GLN A 384 57.77 -21.29 22.42
C GLN A 384 57.86 -19.82 22.93
N THR A 385 57.87 -19.63 24.27
CA THR A 385 58.61 -18.61 25.07
C THR A 385 58.95 -17.22 24.49
N SER A 386 58.49 -16.13 25.12
CA SER A 386 59.23 -15.47 26.22
C SER A 386 58.75 -14.02 26.54
N VAL A 387 58.76 -13.74 27.85
CA VAL A 387 58.90 -12.47 28.60
C VAL A 387 57.72 -11.48 28.73
N MET A 388 57.52 -11.15 30.01
CA MET A 388 56.65 -10.18 30.68
C MET A 388 56.91 -8.72 30.29
N GLU A 389 55.93 -7.83 30.43
CA GLU A 389 55.93 -6.78 31.46
C GLU A 389 54.69 -5.87 31.37
N ASP A 390 54.39 -5.26 32.52
CA ASP A 390 53.15 -4.65 32.96
C ASP A 390 52.89 -3.21 32.47
N GLU A 391 51.70 -2.74 32.86
CA GLU A 391 51.34 -1.39 33.31
C GLU A 391 50.41 -0.49 32.47
N GLU A 392 49.47 0.07 33.23
CA GLU A 392 48.33 0.89 32.89
C GLU A 392 48.71 2.34 32.51
N SER A 393 47.82 3.00 31.75
CA SER A 393 47.14 4.26 32.12
C SER A 393 46.89 5.24 30.96
N HIS A 394 45.74 5.93 31.07
CA HIS A 394 45.18 7.02 30.25
C HIS A 394 46.20 8.14 29.94
N ASN A 395 46.14 8.95 28.88
CA ASN A 395 45.00 9.76 28.43
C ASN A 395 45.32 10.50 27.10
N THR A 396 44.27 10.73 26.30
CA THR A 396 44.04 11.84 25.35
C THR A 396 45.22 12.51 24.65
N GLY A 397 45.44 12.16 23.36
CA GLY A 397 46.28 12.96 22.45
C GLY A 397 46.37 12.51 20.99
N SER A 398 45.90 11.32 20.61
CA SER A 398 46.37 10.69 19.35
C SER A 398 45.39 10.63 18.16
N THR A 399 44.19 11.21 18.23
CA THR A 399 43.19 11.03 17.15
C THR A 399 43.58 11.75 15.84
N ARG A 400 44.36 12.83 15.91
CA ARG A 400 44.78 13.61 14.72
C ARG A 400 46.04 13.04 14.06
N GLU A 401 46.99 12.54 14.85
CA GLU A 401 48.21 11.93 14.31
C GLU A 401 47.97 10.55 13.69
N ARG A 402 47.00 9.78 14.22
CA ARG A 402 46.61 8.47 13.66
C ARG A 402 45.94 8.60 12.29
N ARG A 403 45.23 9.70 12.04
CA ARG A 403 44.60 10.00 10.74
C ARG A 403 45.64 10.34 9.67
N ILE A 404 46.61 11.19 10.01
CA ILE A 404 47.69 11.60 9.08
C ILE A 404 48.64 10.44 8.78
N ARG A 405 48.85 9.52 9.73
CA ARG A 405 49.68 8.32 9.53
C ARG A 405 49.00 7.29 8.63
N ASN A 406 47.69 7.10 8.78
CA ASN A 406 46.92 6.20 7.90
C ASN A 406 46.83 6.72 6.46
N GLU A 407 46.69 8.03 6.24
CA GLU A 407 46.67 8.59 4.88
C GLU A 407 48.03 8.45 4.17
N ARG A 408 49.14 8.63 4.89
CA ARG A 408 50.49 8.37 4.33
C ARG A 408 50.74 6.90 4.03
N PHE A 409 50.20 5.99 4.84
CA PHE A 409 50.33 4.55 4.63
C PHE A 409 49.51 4.04 3.43
N ILE A 410 48.39 4.71 3.12
CA ILE A 410 47.56 4.38 1.95
C ILE A 410 48.25 4.83 0.66
N MET A 411 48.83 6.04 0.64
CA MET A 411 49.55 6.57 -0.54
C MET A 411 50.79 5.73 -0.94
N LEU A 412 51.55 5.21 0.04
CA LEU A 412 52.74 4.38 -0.21
C LEU A 412 52.41 2.99 -0.76
N LYS A 413 51.23 2.44 -0.43
CA LYS A 413 50.80 1.12 -0.89
C LYS A 413 50.25 1.15 -2.32
N GLU A 414 49.88 2.34 -2.81
CA GLU A 414 49.38 2.55 -4.16
C GLU A 414 50.53 2.70 -5.18
N THR A 415 51.73 3.11 -4.74
CA THR A 415 52.89 3.31 -5.62
C THR A 415 53.68 2.03 -5.92
N GLN A 416 53.63 1.00 -5.06
CA GLN A 416 54.38 -0.26 -5.27
C GLN A 416 53.69 -1.28 -6.20
N ASN A 417 52.41 -1.12 -6.50
CA ASN A 417 51.66 -2.12 -7.28
C ASN A 417 51.70 -1.91 -8.81
N VAL A 418 52.45 -0.92 -9.31
CA VAL A 418 52.44 -0.54 -10.74
C VAL A 418 53.65 -1.06 -11.53
N GLU A 419 54.70 -1.58 -10.89
CA GLU A 419 55.98 -1.84 -11.58
C GLU A 419 56.36 -3.29 -11.88
N SER A 420 55.56 -4.30 -11.52
CA SER A 420 55.98 -5.70 -11.73
C SER A 420 54.89 -6.57 -12.34
N LEU A 421 54.58 -6.37 -13.63
CA LEU A 421 53.87 -7.39 -14.41
C LEU A 421 54.28 -7.39 -15.88
N SER A 422 55.38 -8.07 -16.20
CA SER A 422 55.62 -8.67 -17.52
C SER A 422 56.79 -9.65 -17.43
N THR A 423 56.50 -10.96 -17.46
CA THR A 423 56.92 -11.91 -18.51
C THR A 423 56.80 -13.35 -17.99
N ALA A 424 56.12 -14.17 -18.79
CA ALA A 424 56.35 -15.62 -18.96
C ALA A 424 55.95 -16.61 -17.83
N ASP A 425 54.66 -16.99 -17.84
CA ASP A 425 54.21 -18.29 -18.33
C ASP A 425 54.90 -19.58 -17.77
N LYS A 426 54.19 -20.33 -16.90
CA LYS A 426 53.64 -21.68 -17.21
C LYS A 426 53.20 -22.48 -15.96
N ASN A 427 51.94 -22.92 -16.05
CA ASN A 427 51.35 -24.16 -15.53
C ASN A 427 51.07 -24.32 -14.03
N GLY A 428 49.77 -24.44 -13.70
CA GLY A 428 49.30 -25.41 -12.70
C GLY A 428 48.26 -24.95 -11.68
N LEU A 429 46.98 -25.27 -11.98
CA LEU A 429 45.85 -25.47 -11.06
C LEU A 429 45.21 -24.28 -10.30
N ASN A 430 44.02 -23.92 -10.81
CA ASN A 430 42.74 -23.81 -10.10
C ASN A 430 42.68 -23.12 -8.72
N GLY A 431 42.29 -21.84 -8.76
CA GLY A 431 41.74 -21.08 -7.64
C GLY A 431 41.20 -19.76 -8.17
N GLU A 432 39.96 -19.77 -8.67
CA GLU A 432 39.33 -18.63 -9.35
C GLU A 432 39.22 -17.40 -8.45
N CYS A 433 40.14 -16.46 -8.68
CA CYS A 433 40.09 -15.10 -8.19
C CYS A 433 39.12 -14.29 -9.07
N ILE A 434 37.93 -13.94 -8.58
CA ILE A 434 37.03 -13.02 -9.28
C ILE A 434 37.44 -11.57 -8.95
N VAL A 435 38.52 -11.09 -9.57
CA VAL A 435 38.70 -9.66 -9.84
C VAL A 435 38.00 -9.34 -11.16
N ARG A 436 37.07 -8.41 -11.04
CA ARG A 436 36.06 -8.00 -12.00
C ARG A 436 36.71 -7.31 -13.21
N ASN A 437 37.11 -8.08 -14.21
CA ASN A 437 37.44 -7.56 -15.54
C ASN A 437 36.14 -7.23 -16.27
N ARG A 438 35.70 -5.95 -16.25
CA ARG A 438 34.47 -5.51 -16.93
C ARG A 438 34.80 -4.81 -18.26
N LYS A 439 35.50 -5.51 -19.16
CA LYS A 439 35.39 -5.31 -20.60
C LYS A 439 34.28 -6.22 -21.12
N ASP A 440 33.07 -5.69 -21.17
CA ASP A 440 31.96 -6.31 -21.90
C ASP A 440 31.03 -5.16 -22.33
N GLU A 441 31.30 -4.57 -23.50
CA GLU A 441 30.36 -3.76 -24.28
C GLU A 441 29.19 -4.64 -24.77
N ARG A 442 28.52 -5.33 -23.85
CA ARG A 442 27.25 -5.98 -24.14
C ARG A 442 26.17 -4.91 -24.05
N SER A 443 25.85 -4.37 -25.23
CA SER A 443 24.74 -3.46 -25.55
C SER A 443 23.67 -3.37 -24.46
N LEU A 444 23.32 -2.13 -24.08
CA LEU A 444 22.18 -1.81 -23.22
C LEU A 444 20.92 -2.62 -23.60
N ALA A 445 20.74 -2.96 -24.89
CA ALA A 445 19.66 -3.79 -25.38
C ALA A 445 19.67 -5.23 -24.82
N LYS A 446 20.84 -5.85 -24.60
CA LYS A 446 20.96 -7.20 -24.02
C LYS A 446 20.67 -7.21 -22.52
N ARG A 447 21.02 -6.13 -21.80
CA ARG A 447 20.57 -5.90 -20.41
C ARG A 447 19.07 -5.63 -20.34
N CYS A 448 18.53 -4.77 -21.20
CA CYS A 448 17.09 -4.53 -21.30
C CYS A 448 16.33 -5.83 -21.63
N SER A 449 16.83 -6.65 -22.55
CA SER A 449 16.21 -7.94 -22.90
C SER A 449 16.13 -8.91 -21.71
N ASN A 450 17.21 -9.02 -20.92
CA ASN A 450 17.22 -9.86 -19.71
C ASN A 450 16.33 -9.31 -18.57
N ILE A 451 16.09 -7.99 -18.55
CA ILE A 451 15.22 -7.31 -17.58
C ILE A 451 13.74 -7.40 -17.99
N ILE A 452 13.43 -7.23 -19.27
CA ILE A 452 12.08 -7.36 -19.86
C ILE A 452 11.64 -8.83 -19.89
N GLY A 453 12.58 -9.78 -19.91
CA GLY A 453 12.30 -11.20 -19.78
C GLY A 453 11.58 -11.76 -21.01
N VAL A 454 12.20 -11.67 -22.19
CA VAL A 454 11.65 -12.18 -23.48
C VAL A 454 11.21 -13.66 -23.39
N GLU A 455 11.81 -14.43 -22.49
CA GLU A 455 11.43 -15.81 -22.19
C GLU A 455 9.98 -15.97 -21.70
N LEU A 456 9.41 -14.94 -21.05
CA LEU A 456 8.02 -14.95 -20.58
C LEU A 456 7.01 -15.06 -21.73
N PHE A 457 7.33 -14.47 -22.89
CA PHE A 457 6.45 -14.51 -24.07
C PHE A 457 6.36 -15.89 -24.73
N LYS A 458 7.27 -16.82 -24.40
CA LYS A 458 7.16 -18.22 -24.82
C LYS A 458 6.01 -18.95 -24.09
N ASN A 459 5.65 -18.50 -22.90
CA ASN A 459 4.53 -19.06 -22.16
C ASN A 459 3.20 -18.49 -22.69
N VAL A 460 2.49 -19.27 -23.49
CA VAL A 460 1.20 -18.87 -24.08
C VAL A 460 0.14 -18.54 -23.01
N ASN A 461 0.18 -19.14 -21.81
CA ASN A 461 -0.74 -18.77 -20.72
C ASN A 461 -0.43 -17.36 -20.19
N PHE A 462 0.83 -16.96 -20.16
CA PHE A 462 1.23 -15.59 -19.81
C PHE A 462 0.82 -14.59 -20.90
N VAL A 463 0.96 -14.92 -22.18
CA VAL A 463 0.51 -14.05 -23.29
C VAL A 463 -1.00 -13.83 -23.25
N LEU A 464 -1.79 -14.88 -23.01
CA LEU A 464 -3.24 -14.77 -22.84
C LEU A 464 -3.60 -13.92 -21.60
N LEU A 465 -2.88 -14.10 -20.49
CA LEU A 465 -3.08 -13.28 -19.29
C LEU A 465 -2.78 -11.79 -19.57
N MET A 466 -1.70 -11.51 -20.31
CA MET A 466 -1.33 -10.16 -20.73
C MET A 466 -2.38 -9.52 -21.64
N LEU A 467 -2.92 -10.28 -22.60
CA LEU A 467 -3.96 -9.81 -23.50
C LEU A 467 -5.28 -9.53 -22.76
N SER A 468 -5.71 -10.45 -21.89
CA SER A 468 -6.88 -10.25 -21.01
C SER A 468 -6.73 -8.99 -20.17
N TYR A 469 -5.54 -8.79 -19.60
CA TYR A 469 -5.26 -7.62 -18.78
C TYR A 469 -5.29 -6.31 -19.58
N GLY A 470 -4.74 -6.30 -20.80
CA GLY A 470 -4.85 -5.15 -21.71
C GLY A 470 -6.30 -4.77 -21.98
N PHE A 471 -7.16 -5.74 -22.30
CA PHE A 471 -8.58 -5.50 -22.53
C PHE A 471 -9.33 -5.03 -21.28
N TRP A 472 -8.97 -5.55 -20.10
CA TRP A 472 -9.51 -5.07 -18.83
C TRP A 472 -9.14 -3.59 -18.59
N VAL A 473 -7.91 -3.17 -18.90
CA VAL A 473 -7.51 -1.77 -18.78
C VAL A 473 -8.26 -0.87 -19.77
N LEU A 474 -8.47 -1.34 -21.00
CA LEU A 474 -9.33 -0.65 -21.96
C LEU A 474 -10.76 -0.50 -21.42
N SER A 475 -11.28 -1.48 -20.67
CA SER A 475 -12.60 -1.38 -20.05
C SER A 475 -12.65 -0.37 -18.88
N ILE A 476 -11.78 -0.53 -17.86
CA ILE A 476 -11.83 0.27 -16.63
C ILE A 476 -11.68 1.78 -16.88
N THR A 477 -10.86 2.16 -17.86
CA THR A 477 -10.55 3.56 -18.18
C THR A 477 -11.75 4.35 -18.69
N ALA A 478 -12.82 3.69 -19.16
CA ALA A 478 -14.07 4.35 -19.53
C ALA A 478 -14.76 5.01 -18.32
N ILE A 479 -14.42 4.63 -17.09
CA ILE A 479 -14.96 5.24 -15.88
C ILE A 479 -14.59 6.73 -15.75
N ILE A 480 -13.55 7.20 -16.46
CA ILE A 480 -13.22 8.62 -16.57
C ILE A 480 -14.40 9.41 -17.18
N TYR A 481 -15.21 8.79 -18.03
CA TYR A 481 -16.39 9.41 -18.64
C TYR A 481 -17.65 9.32 -17.79
N MET A 482 -17.56 8.74 -16.60
CA MET A 482 -18.69 8.60 -15.68
C MET A 482 -19.22 9.96 -15.19
N PRO A 483 -18.38 10.92 -14.75
CA PRO A 483 -18.87 12.27 -14.43
C PRO A 483 -19.47 13.01 -15.63
N PRO A 484 -18.82 13.07 -16.83
CA PRO A 484 -19.42 13.65 -18.03
C PRO A 484 -20.76 13.02 -18.42
N LEU A 485 -20.92 11.69 -18.33
CA LEU A 485 -22.19 11.01 -18.56
C LEU A 485 -23.31 11.56 -17.65
N CYS A 486 -23.04 11.67 -16.35
CA CYS A 486 -24.03 12.16 -15.39
C CYS A 486 -24.44 13.61 -15.63
N VAL A 487 -23.47 14.46 -15.98
CA VAL A 487 -23.71 15.90 -16.12
C VAL A 487 -24.31 16.22 -17.49
N TRP A 488 -23.76 15.67 -18.58
CA TRP A 488 -24.17 16.01 -19.94
C TRP A 488 -25.38 15.22 -20.42
N SER A 489 -25.51 13.93 -20.06
CA SER A 489 -26.64 13.10 -20.53
C SER A 489 -27.80 13.06 -19.55
N PHE A 490 -27.53 13.03 -18.24
CA PHE A 490 -28.59 12.91 -17.22
C PHE A 490 -28.95 14.24 -16.55
N GLY A 491 -28.22 15.33 -16.82
CA GLY A 491 -28.47 16.64 -16.23
C GLY A 491 -28.26 16.68 -14.72
N MET A 492 -27.45 15.77 -14.17
CA MET A 492 -27.14 15.73 -12.73
C MET A 492 -26.16 16.84 -12.35
N THR A 493 -26.23 17.28 -11.09
CA THR A 493 -25.26 18.24 -10.57
C THR A 493 -23.87 17.60 -10.47
N GLN A 494 -22.82 18.39 -10.72
CA GLN A 494 -21.43 17.91 -10.64
C GLN A 494 -21.08 17.36 -9.24
N LYS A 495 -21.67 17.93 -8.17
CA LYS A 495 -21.59 17.39 -6.80
C LYS A 495 -22.10 15.95 -6.69
N LYS A 496 -23.21 15.61 -7.36
CA LYS A 496 -23.74 14.22 -7.36
C LYS A 496 -22.80 13.25 -8.09
N SER A 497 -22.19 13.67 -9.20
CA SER A 497 -21.17 12.84 -9.87
C SER A 497 -19.91 12.66 -9.04
N ALA A 498 -19.46 13.69 -8.30
CA ALA A 498 -18.31 13.57 -7.41
C ALA A 498 -18.57 12.61 -6.24
N ILE A 499 -19.77 12.65 -5.64
CA ILE A 499 -20.20 11.67 -4.62
C ILE A 499 -20.16 10.24 -5.18
N LEU A 500 -20.52 10.05 -6.44
CA LEU A 500 -20.56 8.75 -7.08
C LEU A 500 -19.16 8.18 -7.37
N MET A 501 -18.22 9.04 -7.77
CA MET A 501 -16.79 8.68 -7.84
C MET A 501 -16.19 8.41 -6.46
N SER A 502 -16.74 9.03 -5.41
CA SER A 502 -16.33 8.75 -4.02
C SER A 502 -16.82 7.37 -3.56
N LEU A 503 -18.07 7.02 -3.88
CA LEU A 503 -18.61 5.67 -3.68
C LEU A 503 -17.77 4.63 -4.42
N LEU A 504 -17.27 4.96 -5.62
CA LEU A 504 -16.36 4.08 -6.35
C LEU A 504 -15.09 3.79 -5.54
N GLY A 505 -14.42 4.81 -5.00
CA GLY A 505 -13.25 4.63 -4.14
C GLY A 505 -13.53 3.79 -2.89
N LEU A 506 -14.66 4.05 -2.22
CA LEU A 506 -15.07 3.33 -1.01
C LEU A 506 -15.26 1.83 -1.29
N PHE A 507 -16.08 1.50 -2.29
CA PHE A 507 -16.43 0.11 -2.57
C PHE A 507 -15.30 -0.67 -3.23
N THR A 508 -14.40 -0.02 -3.97
CA THR A 508 -13.15 -0.65 -4.41
C THR A 508 -12.27 -1.04 -3.23
N THR A 509 -12.10 -0.15 -2.25
CA THR A 509 -11.34 -0.45 -1.02
C THR A 509 -11.96 -1.61 -0.23
N ILE A 510 -13.29 -1.63 -0.12
CA ILE A 510 -14.03 -2.74 0.51
C ILE A 510 -13.81 -4.05 -0.25
N GLY A 511 -13.87 -4.03 -1.59
CA GLY A 511 -13.62 -5.20 -2.43
C GLY A 511 -12.21 -5.77 -2.25
N GLU A 512 -11.20 -4.91 -2.21
CA GLU A 512 -9.80 -5.34 -1.94
C GLU A 512 -9.65 -6.04 -0.59
N PHE A 513 -10.38 -5.58 0.44
CA PHE A 513 -10.34 -6.17 1.77
C PHE A 513 -11.12 -7.49 1.87
N LEU A 514 -12.30 -7.54 1.24
CA LEU A 514 -13.19 -8.70 1.31
C LEU A 514 -12.67 -9.93 0.54
N LEU A 515 -11.74 -9.75 -0.40
CA LEU A 515 -11.24 -10.85 -1.22
C LEU A 515 -10.67 -12.01 -0.40
N GLY A 516 -9.87 -11.72 0.64
CA GLY A 516 -9.28 -12.76 1.48
C GLY A 516 -10.34 -13.60 2.19
N VAL A 517 -11.40 -12.97 2.68
CA VAL A 517 -12.54 -13.65 3.31
C VAL A 517 -13.30 -14.50 2.29
N PHE A 518 -13.50 -13.98 1.07
CA PHE A 518 -14.26 -14.66 0.03
C PHE A 518 -13.54 -15.90 -0.54
N VAL A 519 -12.21 -15.83 -0.73
CA VAL A 519 -11.41 -16.97 -1.19
C VAL A 519 -11.36 -18.07 -0.12
N ASP A 520 -11.16 -17.70 1.15
CA ASP A 520 -10.97 -18.65 2.25
C ASP A 520 -12.30 -19.26 2.75
N LEU A 521 -13.40 -18.49 2.79
CA LEU A 521 -14.68 -18.96 3.34
C LEU A 521 -15.51 -19.76 2.32
N LEU A 522 -15.52 -19.34 1.05
CA LEU A 522 -16.39 -19.94 0.03
C LEU A 522 -15.69 -21.03 -0.80
N HIS A 523 -14.41 -21.33 -0.51
CA HIS A 523 -13.61 -22.32 -1.24
C HIS A 523 -13.62 -22.09 -2.77
N PHE A 524 -13.82 -20.85 -3.22
CA PHE A 524 -13.77 -20.53 -4.63
C PHE A 524 -12.32 -20.42 -5.09
N GLY A 525 -11.96 -21.12 -6.17
CA GLY A 525 -10.64 -20.96 -6.77
C GLY A 525 -10.41 -19.51 -7.26
N THR A 526 -9.20 -18.99 -7.02
CA THR A 526 -8.71 -17.65 -7.43
C THR A 526 -9.16 -17.26 -8.85
N LYS A 527 -9.04 -18.19 -9.80
CA LYS A 527 -9.40 -18.03 -11.21
C LYS A 527 -10.90 -17.82 -11.44
N ASN A 528 -11.75 -18.58 -10.76
CA ASN A 528 -13.20 -18.48 -10.91
C ASN A 528 -13.72 -17.17 -10.33
N MET A 529 -13.18 -16.73 -9.20
CA MET A 529 -13.50 -15.42 -8.62
C MET A 529 -13.10 -14.27 -9.55
N TYR A 530 -11.92 -14.38 -10.18
CA TYR A 530 -11.46 -13.39 -11.16
C TYR A 530 -12.42 -13.29 -12.35
N ILE A 531 -12.81 -14.43 -12.94
CA ILE A 531 -13.79 -14.50 -14.04
C ILE A 531 -15.13 -13.89 -13.62
N PHE A 532 -15.64 -14.25 -12.44
CA PHE A 532 -16.91 -13.72 -11.93
C PHE A 532 -16.86 -12.21 -11.71
N SER A 533 -15.77 -11.69 -11.16
CA SER A 533 -15.56 -10.25 -10.95
C SER A 533 -15.47 -9.47 -12.28
N LEU A 534 -14.82 -10.05 -13.30
CA LEU A 534 -14.79 -9.48 -14.65
C LEU A 534 -16.17 -9.44 -15.30
N LEU A 535 -16.99 -10.47 -15.10
CA LEU A 535 -18.36 -10.51 -15.62
C LEU A 535 -19.21 -9.39 -15.00
N ILE A 536 -19.19 -9.29 -13.66
CA ILE A 536 -19.97 -8.27 -12.94
C ILE A 536 -19.53 -6.87 -13.37
N SER A 537 -18.23 -6.59 -13.42
CA SER A 537 -17.73 -5.26 -13.81
C SER A 537 -18.08 -4.91 -15.26
N SER A 538 -17.99 -5.85 -16.19
CA SER A 538 -18.33 -5.63 -17.60
C SER A 538 -19.82 -5.37 -17.82
N VAL A 539 -20.68 -6.20 -17.21
CA VAL A 539 -22.14 -6.06 -17.30
C VAL A 539 -22.61 -4.77 -16.62
N SER A 540 -22.05 -4.45 -15.46
CA SER A 540 -22.36 -3.19 -14.76
C SER A 540 -22.01 -1.97 -15.61
N THR A 541 -20.87 -2.01 -16.30
CA THR A 541 -20.44 -0.91 -17.20
C THR A 541 -21.41 -0.70 -18.37
N MET A 542 -21.93 -1.77 -18.95
CA MET A 542 -22.96 -1.68 -20.01
C MET A 542 -24.32 -1.18 -19.49
N LEU A 543 -24.61 -1.40 -18.20
CA LEU A 543 -25.87 -0.99 -17.57
C LEU A 543 -25.88 0.50 -17.20
N LEU A 544 -24.72 1.09 -16.87
CA LEU A 544 -24.57 2.51 -16.47
C LEU A 544 -25.32 3.54 -17.35
N PRO A 545 -25.25 3.51 -18.69
CA PRO A 545 -25.93 4.50 -19.53
C PRO A 545 -27.47 4.43 -19.46
N TYR A 546 -28.05 3.37 -18.89
CA TYR A 546 -29.50 3.23 -18.70
C TYR A 546 -29.99 3.70 -17.33
N CYS A 547 -29.08 4.05 -16.42
CA CYS A 547 -29.41 4.48 -15.05
C CYS A 547 -29.52 6.01 -14.95
N TYR A 548 -30.65 6.57 -15.37
CA TYR A 548 -30.83 8.04 -15.48
C TYR A 548 -30.89 8.81 -14.16
N THR A 549 -31.16 8.17 -13.03
CA THR A 549 -31.27 8.85 -11.72
C THR A 549 -30.21 8.36 -10.74
N PHE A 550 -29.87 9.23 -9.77
CA PHE A 550 -28.88 8.93 -8.73
C PHE A 550 -29.18 7.61 -8.00
N GLN A 551 -30.46 7.33 -7.70
CA GLN A 551 -30.88 6.15 -6.97
C GLN A 551 -30.61 4.84 -7.72
N TYR A 552 -30.68 4.85 -9.05
CA TYR A 552 -30.40 3.66 -9.85
C TYR A 552 -28.91 3.50 -10.17
N ILE A 553 -28.20 4.59 -10.42
CA ILE A 553 -26.79 4.54 -10.80
C ILE A 553 -25.87 4.22 -9.60
N ALA A 554 -26.19 4.68 -8.39
CA ALA A 554 -25.35 4.44 -7.21
C ALA A 554 -25.15 2.95 -6.90
N PRO A 555 -26.21 2.12 -6.81
CA PRO A 555 -26.08 0.68 -6.58
C PRO A 555 -25.24 -0.03 -7.66
N VAL A 556 -25.42 0.34 -8.93
CA VAL A 556 -24.66 -0.24 -10.06
C VAL A 556 -23.17 0.12 -9.96
N VAL A 557 -22.85 1.37 -9.61
CA VAL A 557 -21.47 1.80 -9.38
C VAL A 557 -20.85 1.10 -8.17
N CYS A 558 -21.59 0.94 -7.07
CA CYS A 558 -21.10 0.20 -5.90
C CYS A 558 -20.77 -1.26 -6.25
N LEU A 559 -21.65 -1.93 -7.03
CA LEU A 559 -21.43 -3.30 -7.48
C LEU A 559 -20.24 -3.41 -8.44
N TYR A 560 -20.14 -2.51 -9.42
CA TYR A 560 -18.98 -2.39 -10.31
C TYR A 560 -17.67 -2.24 -9.53
N SER A 561 -17.68 -1.36 -8.52
CA SER A 561 -16.48 -0.97 -7.76
C SER A 561 -16.01 -2.09 -6.81
N LEU A 562 -16.95 -2.82 -6.22
CA LEU A 562 -16.66 -4.02 -5.43
C LEU A 562 -15.99 -5.09 -6.31
N ALA A 563 -16.58 -5.38 -7.48
CA ALA A 563 -16.04 -6.34 -8.42
C ALA A 563 -14.66 -5.90 -8.94
N LEU A 564 -14.49 -4.61 -9.20
CA LEU A 564 -13.21 -4.01 -9.56
C LEU A 564 -12.14 -4.26 -8.48
N GLY A 565 -12.48 -4.08 -7.20
CA GLY A 565 -11.55 -4.36 -6.08
C GLY A 565 -11.09 -5.82 -6.04
N PHE A 566 -11.99 -6.78 -6.31
CA PHE A 566 -11.63 -8.19 -6.45
C PHE A 566 -10.70 -8.43 -7.65
N THR A 567 -11.01 -7.86 -8.82
CA THR A 567 -10.20 -8.01 -10.03
C THR A 567 -8.80 -7.43 -9.83
N VAL A 568 -8.66 -6.27 -9.17
CA VAL A 568 -7.37 -5.63 -8.89
C VAL A 568 -6.51 -6.49 -7.98
N SER A 569 -7.09 -7.01 -6.90
CA SER A 569 -6.37 -7.81 -5.90
C SER A 569 -5.96 -9.19 -6.41
N LEU A 570 -6.83 -9.87 -7.17
CA LEU A 570 -6.56 -11.22 -7.71
C LEU A 570 -5.51 -11.24 -8.82
N ARG A 571 -5.26 -10.13 -9.49
CA ARG A 571 -4.37 -10.06 -10.65
C ARG A 571 -2.92 -10.43 -10.33
N LEU A 572 -2.39 -9.94 -9.21
CA LEU A 572 -1.03 -10.28 -8.78
C LEU A 572 -0.93 -11.77 -8.45
N VAL A 573 -1.94 -12.31 -7.76
CA VAL A 573 -2.04 -13.73 -7.40
C VAL A 573 -2.06 -14.60 -8.66
N LEU A 574 -2.94 -14.29 -9.61
CA LEU A 574 -3.06 -15.04 -10.86
C LEU A 574 -1.78 -14.98 -11.71
N THR A 575 -1.09 -13.84 -11.72
CA THR A 575 0.21 -13.70 -12.39
C THR A 575 1.24 -14.64 -11.77
N THR A 576 1.28 -14.72 -10.42
CA THR A 576 2.21 -15.62 -9.73
C THR A 576 1.87 -17.09 -9.95
N GLU A 577 0.59 -17.45 -10.04
CA GLU A 577 0.15 -18.82 -10.34
C GLU A 577 0.52 -19.26 -11.78
N VAL A 578 0.46 -18.36 -12.76
CA VAL A 578 0.72 -18.68 -14.18
C VAL A 578 2.21 -18.77 -14.49
N VAL A 579 3.02 -17.89 -13.89
CA VAL A 579 4.43 -17.71 -14.23
C VAL A 579 5.38 -18.33 -13.19
N GLY A 580 4.91 -18.59 -11.98
CA GLY A 580 5.74 -19.00 -10.85
C GLY A 580 6.32 -17.82 -10.09
N LEU A 581 6.66 -18.07 -8.82
CA LEU A 581 7.08 -17.02 -7.88
C LEU A 581 8.39 -16.33 -8.33
N GLU A 582 9.33 -17.08 -8.91
CA GLU A 582 10.66 -16.59 -9.31
C GLU A 582 10.62 -15.53 -10.42
N HIS A 583 9.67 -15.66 -11.35
CA HIS A 583 9.52 -14.76 -12.50
C HIS A 583 8.35 -13.77 -12.35
N SER A 584 7.60 -13.83 -11.24
CA SER A 584 6.42 -13.01 -10.96
C SER A 584 6.64 -11.49 -11.08
N THR A 585 7.78 -10.99 -10.58
CA THR A 585 8.09 -9.55 -10.61
C THR A 585 8.36 -9.05 -12.04
N LYS A 586 9.06 -9.86 -12.86
CA LYS A 586 9.30 -9.54 -14.27
C LYS A 586 7.98 -9.56 -15.05
N ALA A 587 7.18 -10.60 -14.87
CA ALA A 587 5.86 -10.72 -15.47
C ALA A 587 4.95 -9.53 -15.13
N TYR A 588 4.88 -9.16 -13.86
CA TYR A 588 4.06 -8.02 -13.43
C TYR A 588 4.52 -6.69 -14.04
N SER A 589 5.83 -6.49 -14.23
CA SER A 589 6.35 -5.29 -14.90
C SER A 589 5.94 -5.21 -16.38
N VAL A 590 5.95 -6.33 -17.11
CA VAL A 590 5.47 -6.42 -18.49
C VAL A 590 3.96 -6.13 -18.55
N LEU A 591 3.18 -6.68 -17.61
CA LEU A 591 1.76 -6.39 -17.48
C LEU A 591 1.49 -4.89 -17.24
N CYS A 592 2.29 -4.22 -16.42
CA CYS A 592 2.18 -2.77 -16.19
C CYS A 592 2.47 -1.97 -17.46
N VAL A 593 3.42 -2.39 -18.30
CA VAL A 593 3.68 -1.76 -19.60
C VAL A 593 2.48 -1.91 -20.53
N THR A 594 1.91 -3.12 -20.64
CA THR A 594 0.68 -3.35 -21.41
C THR A 594 -0.48 -2.48 -20.91
N SER A 595 -0.60 -2.31 -19.59
CA SER A 595 -1.60 -1.42 -18.98
C SER A 595 -1.39 0.03 -19.34
N GLY A 596 -0.14 0.49 -19.31
CA GLY A 596 0.19 1.85 -19.63
C GLY A 596 -0.17 2.19 -21.07
N ILE A 597 0.15 1.31 -22.02
CA ILE A 597 -0.25 1.47 -23.43
C ILE A 597 -1.78 1.50 -23.55
N ALA A 598 -2.48 0.53 -22.95
CA ALA A 598 -3.92 0.47 -22.99
C ALA A 598 -4.56 1.75 -22.42
N GLY A 599 -4.10 2.22 -21.25
CA GLY A 599 -4.62 3.41 -20.58
C GLY A 599 -4.28 4.74 -21.26
N LEU A 600 -3.24 4.79 -22.10
CA LEU A 600 -2.96 5.92 -22.98
C LEU A 600 -3.91 5.99 -24.17
N VAL A 601 -4.26 4.83 -24.74
CA VAL A 601 -5.07 4.74 -25.96
C VAL A 601 -6.57 4.84 -25.66
N SER A 602 -7.05 4.25 -24.55
CA SER A 602 -8.48 4.13 -24.32
C SER A 602 -9.24 5.43 -24.09
N PRO A 603 -8.79 6.40 -23.25
CA PRO A 603 -9.58 7.61 -23.06
C PRO A 603 -9.73 8.40 -24.37
N PRO A 604 -8.69 8.71 -25.15
CA PRO A 604 -8.86 9.41 -26.43
C PRO A 604 -9.72 8.63 -27.43
N LEU A 605 -9.58 7.30 -27.46
CA LEU A 605 -10.39 6.44 -28.33
C LEU A 605 -11.89 6.54 -28.01
N PHE A 606 -12.26 6.44 -26.72
CA PHE A 606 -13.65 6.60 -26.31
C PHE A 606 -14.15 8.03 -26.43
N GLY A 607 -13.26 9.02 -26.22
CA GLY A 607 -13.57 10.42 -26.49
C GLY A 607 -13.90 10.64 -27.96
N LEU A 608 -13.17 9.98 -28.87
CA LEU A 608 -13.42 10.04 -30.30
C LEU A 608 -14.75 9.38 -30.66
N PHE A 609 -15.09 8.25 -30.05
CA PHE A 609 -16.42 7.65 -30.22
C PHE A 609 -17.52 8.58 -29.74
N TYR A 610 -17.32 9.30 -28.63
CA TYR A 610 -18.25 10.32 -28.18
C TYR A 610 -18.33 11.50 -29.17
N ASP A 611 -17.21 12.02 -29.64
CA ASP A 611 -17.16 13.16 -30.58
C ASP A 611 -17.88 12.85 -31.90
N ILE A 612 -17.76 11.61 -32.40
CA ILE A 612 -18.41 11.16 -33.65
C ILE A 612 -19.90 10.89 -33.45
N THR A 613 -20.29 10.27 -32.32
CA THR A 613 -21.67 9.76 -32.13
C THR A 613 -22.57 10.69 -31.31
N GLY A 614 -21.98 11.61 -30.54
CA GLY A 614 -22.66 12.43 -29.54
C GLY A 614 -23.25 11.65 -28.35
N SER A 615 -22.95 10.36 -28.22
CA SER A 615 -23.62 9.47 -27.27
C SER A 615 -22.63 8.67 -26.42
N PHE A 616 -22.75 8.80 -25.10
CA PHE A 616 -22.00 7.96 -24.16
C PHE A 616 -22.44 6.49 -24.19
N LEU A 617 -23.58 6.16 -24.78
CA LEU A 617 -24.04 4.77 -24.89
C LEU A 617 -23.01 3.92 -25.65
N VAL A 618 -22.47 4.42 -26.77
CA VAL A 618 -21.45 3.73 -27.56
C VAL A 618 -20.14 3.57 -26.77
N VAL A 619 -19.78 4.55 -25.97
CA VAL A 619 -18.59 4.52 -25.10
C VAL A 619 -18.69 3.42 -24.04
N PHE A 620 -19.80 3.38 -23.29
CA PHE A 620 -19.98 2.40 -22.21
C PHE A 620 -20.22 0.98 -22.73
N HIS A 621 -20.94 0.81 -23.85
CA HIS A 621 -21.06 -0.50 -24.50
C HIS A 621 -19.73 -0.98 -25.08
N GLY A 622 -18.97 -0.11 -25.73
CA GLY A 622 -17.63 -0.43 -26.25
C GLY A 622 -16.67 -0.86 -25.12
N SER A 623 -16.68 -0.13 -24.00
CA SER A 623 -15.92 -0.48 -22.80
C SER A 623 -16.34 -1.82 -22.19
N GLY A 624 -17.64 -2.05 -22.05
CA GLY A 624 -18.18 -3.32 -21.58
C GLY A 624 -17.79 -4.48 -22.49
N ALA A 625 -17.80 -4.27 -23.81
CA ALA A 625 -17.39 -5.28 -24.78
C ALA A 625 -15.90 -5.63 -24.65
N CYS A 626 -15.03 -4.65 -24.41
CA CYS A 626 -13.63 -4.91 -24.05
C CYS A 626 -13.52 -5.75 -22.77
N GLY A 627 -14.33 -5.47 -21.74
CA GLY A 627 -14.36 -6.26 -20.51
C GLY A 627 -14.81 -7.72 -20.73
N ILE A 628 -15.83 -7.93 -21.56
CA ILE A 628 -16.27 -9.29 -21.95
C ILE A 628 -15.17 -10.00 -22.75
N LEU A 629 -14.48 -9.30 -23.65
CA LEU A 629 -13.35 -9.87 -24.38
C LEU A 629 -12.21 -10.28 -23.43
N ALA A 630 -11.92 -9.47 -22.40
CA ALA A 630 -10.98 -9.85 -21.35
C ALA A 630 -11.40 -11.14 -20.62
N LEU A 631 -12.70 -11.30 -20.35
CA LEU A 631 -13.28 -12.50 -19.74
C LEU A 631 -13.17 -13.72 -20.66
N VAL A 632 -13.43 -13.57 -21.95
CA VAL A 632 -13.28 -14.66 -22.93
C VAL A 632 -11.83 -15.12 -22.99
N VAL A 633 -10.88 -14.17 -23.08
CA VAL A 633 -9.45 -14.47 -23.16
C VAL A 633 -8.95 -15.20 -21.91
N ILE A 634 -9.35 -14.78 -20.71
CA ILE A 634 -8.93 -15.48 -19.47
C ILE A 634 -9.60 -16.86 -19.34
N SER A 635 -10.82 -17.03 -19.85
CA SER A 635 -11.51 -18.31 -19.86
C SER A 635 -10.83 -19.33 -20.79
N LEU A 636 -10.21 -18.87 -21.89
CA LEU A 636 -9.39 -19.72 -22.77
C LEU A 636 -8.21 -20.36 -22.04
N ILE A 637 -7.59 -19.66 -21.08
CA ILE A 637 -6.51 -20.24 -20.24
C ILE A 637 -7.04 -21.43 -19.45
N THR A 638 -8.26 -21.30 -18.90
CA THR A 638 -8.90 -22.36 -18.11
C THR A 638 -9.25 -23.57 -18.96
N LEU A 639 -9.78 -23.33 -20.17
CA LEU A 639 -10.08 -24.40 -21.13
C LEU A 639 -8.81 -25.12 -21.57
N ARG A 640 -7.77 -24.37 -21.94
CA ARG A 640 -6.49 -24.96 -22.38
C ARG A 640 -5.85 -25.83 -21.31
N ASN A 641 -5.86 -25.39 -20.04
CA ASN A 641 -5.34 -26.19 -18.94
C ASN A 641 -6.15 -27.50 -18.76
N LYS A 642 -7.44 -27.53 -19.08
CA LYS A 642 -8.23 -28.78 -19.05
C LYS A 642 -7.93 -29.70 -20.24
N PHE A 643 -7.68 -29.14 -21.43
CA PHE A 643 -7.45 -29.94 -22.65
C PHE A 643 -6.00 -30.41 -22.84
N CYS A 644 -5.00 -29.69 -22.32
CA CYS A 644 -3.59 -30.07 -22.41
C CYS A 644 -3.12 -31.05 -21.31
N ILE A 645 -3.99 -31.44 -20.38
CA ILE A 645 -3.71 -32.50 -19.36
C ILE A 645 -4.10 -33.90 -19.90
N LYS A 646 -4.30 -34.05 -21.21
CA LYS A 646 -4.49 -35.37 -21.85
C LYS A 646 -3.30 -35.76 -22.70
#